data_AF-A0A1R2AN10-F1
#
_entry.id   AF-A0A1R2AN10-F1
#
_cell.length_a   1.000
_cell.length_b   1.000
_cell.length_c   1.000
_cell.angle_alpha   90.00
_cell.angle_beta   90.00
_cell.angle_gamma   90.00
#
_symmetry.space_group_name_H-M   'P 1'
#
loop_
_entity.id
_entity.type
_entity.pdbx_description
1 polymer ?
#
loop_
_entity_poly.entity_id
_entity_poly.type
_entity_poly.pdbx_seq_one_letter_code
_entity_poly.pdbx_strand_id
1 'polypeptide(L)'
;MQILPDVNMNVIEKWEDSERTHIQNKALHGSQDFLGPARTRNSTDILCLIIFILLNFALGGLGFYIYSIGNVDRLGHGSDFRGEVCGVNGLSSKKYTYFPDPQDIQIVLCIEKCPKKVIQEEICYYDIDHVTLLKVWGCWDSIQTTEFSYFCLPKEKVYRKNVIDVFFTQQGLIKRAGGDIVYTWDIVTVGVTASLIFAIVFILIFPNPSIVYLDSVKRLGIYCAFFSCFLIIAFSGVVYYNSLRINELLCQKNNEVVPDYCYNVPMKGLQILSFIAISFAVLYIIYVICHKKDFLSANNLIGLSKEPISKVKGIMIIPVLQITIGLMIVIGLNVLILWTLSIGKVVSLDNNNVPGGKINTLEFRSIDKIILMFILLMCFWWLSFLIAIGNFIMGGIIGSWYFTKEKSTIFNPVSTSIKNILKYHLGTVVRGSLNNFLFRFPVFILSFFNSFFLKHKKNSCSLCLAYSCCLCMWPYHKFLKYTNSSSYIFLSIFAYPYSISSRQCYYLLSRNQKKIEKPLKACSFVLLNIRICISFIGMLGCYVYLTFSPKTLIGFSTDDLSTTLAPGIFVMVACIYLAEVVCSNYFAILQALAICGMADEEMFTAEQRFMKDDMHVAFESVAVETKRLDYQVIEVQRPGRSNRVQANLVEFDENFNLKPTPSIKYRSKKDTNDLEIKDYEPTSHSQSKRK
;
A
#
# COMPACT_ATOMS: atom_id res chain seq x y z
N MET A 1 -9.69 -15.53 -46.40
CA MET A 1 -10.33 -16.54 -45.53
C MET A 1 -9.42 -17.74 -45.49
N GLN A 2 -8.57 -17.84 -44.47
CA GLN A 2 -7.81 -19.06 -44.14
C GLN A 2 -7.39 -18.92 -42.66
N ILE A 3 -8.36 -19.21 -41.79
CA ILE A 3 -8.12 -19.54 -40.40
C ILE A 3 -8.01 -21.07 -40.42
N LEU A 4 -6.80 -21.61 -40.38
CA LEU A 4 -6.59 -22.97 -39.92
C LEU A 4 -6.42 -22.90 -38.40
N PRO A 5 -7.35 -23.42 -37.59
CA PRO A 5 -7.10 -23.56 -36.16
C PRO A 5 -6.14 -24.74 -35.95
N ASP A 6 -4.97 -24.48 -35.38
CA ASP A 6 -4.06 -25.53 -34.92
C ASP A 6 -4.76 -26.39 -33.85
N VAL A 7 -5.06 -27.65 -34.19
CA VAL A 7 -5.91 -28.57 -33.42
C VAL A 7 -5.22 -29.13 -32.16
N ASN A 8 -3.92 -28.90 -31.96
CA ASN A 8 -3.15 -29.50 -30.85
C ASN A 8 -2.59 -28.54 -29.79
N MET A 9 -2.99 -27.26 -29.77
CA MET A 9 -2.49 -26.33 -28.75
C MET A 9 -3.19 -26.51 -27.40
N ASN A 10 -2.41 -26.68 -26.33
CA ASN A 10 -2.93 -26.62 -24.98
C ASN A 10 -3.35 -25.17 -24.61
N VAL A 11 -4.12 -25.01 -23.53
CA VAL A 11 -4.64 -23.67 -23.13
C VAL A 11 -3.55 -22.64 -22.88
N ILE A 12 -2.37 -23.04 -22.39
CA ILE A 12 -1.25 -22.13 -22.14
C ILE A 12 -0.65 -21.64 -23.47
N GLU A 13 -0.51 -22.53 -24.46
CA GLU A 13 -0.05 -22.17 -25.81
C GLU A 13 -1.03 -21.23 -26.52
N LYS A 14 -2.34 -21.44 -26.35
CA LYS A 14 -3.36 -20.51 -26.86
C LYS A 14 -3.23 -19.11 -26.26
N TRP A 15 -2.85 -19.00 -24.98
CA TRP A 15 -2.59 -17.70 -24.35
C TRP A 15 -1.34 -17.03 -24.91
N GLU A 16 -0.24 -17.78 -25.06
CA GLU A 16 1.00 -17.26 -25.67
C GLU A 16 0.76 -16.80 -27.12
N ASP A 17 0.02 -17.57 -27.93
CA ASP A 17 -0.28 -17.21 -29.31
C ASP A 17 -1.18 -15.97 -29.42
N SER A 18 -2.22 -15.90 -28.59
CA SER A 18 -3.09 -14.72 -28.51
C SER A 18 -2.31 -13.45 -28.11
N GLU A 19 -1.21 -13.57 -27.38
CA GLU A 19 -0.35 -12.43 -27.03
C GLU A 19 0.54 -12.00 -28.19
N ARG A 20 1.15 -12.97 -28.89
CA ARG A 20 2.02 -12.70 -30.05
C ARG A 20 1.26 -12.04 -31.20
N THR A 21 0.02 -12.47 -31.43
CA THR A 21 -0.82 -11.99 -32.54
C THR A 21 -1.64 -10.74 -32.20
N HIS A 22 -1.57 -10.24 -30.96
CA HIS A 22 -2.39 -9.11 -30.54
C HIS A 22 -2.04 -7.82 -31.31
N ILE A 23 -3.06 -7.10 -31.79
CA ILE A 23 -2.90 -5.91 -32.66
C ILE A 23 -2.01 -4.82 -32.03
N GLN A 24 -2.06 -4.68 -30.70
CA GLN A 24 -1.28 -3.70 -29.94
C GLN A 24 0.11 -4.20 -29.51
N ASN A 25 0.47 -5.45 -29.82
CA ASN A 25 1.82 -5.99 -29.64
C ASN A 25 2.69 -5.71 -30.88
N LYS A 26 2.65 -4.46 -31.35
CA LYS A 26 3.53 -3.97 -32.42
C LYS A 26 4.63 -3.11 -31.80
N ALA A 27 5.80 -3.12 -32.42
CA ALA A 27 6.86 -2.19 -32.07
C ALA A 27 6.39 -0.75 -32.35
N LEU A 28 6.88 0.19 -31.56
CA LEU A 28 6.63 1.60 -31.81
C LEU A 28 7.39 2.04 -33.06
N HIS A 29 6.80 2.95 -33.83
CA HIS A 29 7.43 3.54 -35.02
C HIS A 29 7.57 5.05 -34.81
N GLY A 30 8.78 5.56 -34.96
CA GLY A 30 9.07 6.99 -34.86
C GLY A 30 8.64 7.75 -36.12
N SER A 31 8.22 8.99 -35.94
CA SER A 31 8.13 9.98 -37.01
C SER A 31 9.35 10.92 -36.94
N GLN A 32 9.83 11.43 -38.08
CA GLN A 32 10.92 12.40 -38.11
C GLN A 32 10.61 13.68 -37.29
N ASP A 33 9.33 14.04 -37.16
CA ASP A 33 8.86 15.20 -36.39
C ASP A 33 8.52 14.88 -34.91
N PHE A 34 8.99 13.76 -34.36
CA PHE A 34 8.69 13.41 -32.98
C PHE A 34 9.45 14.33 -32.01
N LEU A 35 8.70 15.20 -31.33
CA LEU A 35 9.23 16.21 -30.41
C LEU A 35 8.93 15.86 -28.94
N GLY A 36 8.80 14.57 -28.63
CA GLY A 36 8.47 14.07 -27.30
C GLY A 36 6.98 13.92 -27.05
N PRO A 37 6.45 14.30 -25.86
CA PRO A 37 5.05 14.11 -25.54
C PRO A 37 4.09 14.69 -26.59
N ALA A 38 3.08 13.92 -26.96
CA ALA A 38 2.14 14.25 -28.02
C ALA A 38 1.55 15.65 -27.83
N ARG A 39 1.66 16.49 -28.87
CA ARG A 39 1.16 17.88 -28.87
C ARG A 39 -0.36 17.93 -29.11
N THR A 40 -0.84 17.12 -30.04
CA THR A 40 -2.27 16.96 -30.32
C THR A 40 -2.89 15.97 -29.34
N ARG A 41 -3.85 16.45 -28.53
CA ARG A 41 -4.52 15.65 -27.49
C ARG A 41 -6.02 15.89 -27.58
N ASN A 42 -6.78 14.82 -27.37
CA ASN A 42 -8.24 14.86 -27.31
C ASN A 42 -8.71 14.40 -25.93
N SER A 43 -9.87 14.87 -25.51
CA SER A 43 -10.48 14.43 -24.24
C SER A 43 -10.82 12.95 -24.30
N THR A 44 -10.37 12.18 -23.30
CA THR A 44 -10.57 10.72 -23.23
C THR A 44 -11.48 10.29 -22.08
N ASP A 45 -12.34 9.30 -22.34
CA ASP A 45 -13.24 8.66 -21.36
C ASP A 45 -14.13 9.64 -20.55
N ILE A 46 -14.77 10.60 -21.23
CA ILE A 46 -15.62 11.65 -20.62
C ILE A 46 -16.74 11.07 -19.74
N LEU A 47 -17.36 9.95 -20.15
CA LEU A 47 -18.43 9.30 -19.37
C LEU A 47 -17.93 8.88 -17.97
N CYS A 48 -16.71 8.36 -17.87
CA CYS A 48 -16.13 7.99 -16.58
C CYS A 48 -15.90 9.21 -15.68
N LEU A 49 -15.54 10.35 -16.28
CA LEU A 49 -15.41 11.61 -15.54
C LEU A 49 -16.77 12.10 -15.00
N ILE A 50 -17.83 12.02 -15.81
CA ILE A 50 -19.19 12.39 -15.39
C ILE A 50 -19.65 11.52 -14.21
N ILE A 51 -19.46 10.20 -14.29
CA ILE A 51 -19.80 9.28 -13.19
C ILE A 51 -19.04 9.64 -11.91
N PHE A 52 -17.74 9.90 -12.01
CA PHE A 52 -16.94 10.29 -10.87
C PHE A 52 -17.43 11.60 -10.22
N ILE A 53 -17.80 12.60 -11.04
CA ILE A 53 -18.37 13.86 -10.55
C ILE A 53 -19.71 13.61 -9.83
N LEU A 54 -20.61 12.82 -10.41
CA LEU A 54 -21.91 12.49 -9.80
C LEU A 54 -21.74 11.76 -8.45
N LEU A 55 -20.82 10.81 -8.35
CA LEU A 55 -20.54 10.10 -7.10
C LEU A 55 -19.96 11.03 -6.02
N ASN A 56 -19.19 12.05 -6.41
CA ASN A 56 -18.70 13.07 -5.49
C ASN A 56 -19.81 14.02 -5.01
N PHE A 57 -20.77 14.38 -5.88
CA PHE A 57 -21.96 15.10 -5.45
C PHE A 57 -22.81 14.27 -4.47
N ALA A 58 -22.98 12.97 -4.72
CA ALA A 58 -23.65 12.07 -3.79
C ALA A 58 -22.91 11.99 -2.45
N LEU A 59 -21.58 11.93 -2.46
CA LEU A 59 -20.75 11.96 -1.25
C LEU A 59 -20.93 13.26 -0.47
N GLY A 60 -20.98 14.41 -1.15
CA GLY A 60 -21.25 15.71 -0.51
C GLY A 60 -22.65 15.78 0.11
N GLY A 61 -23.68 15.31 -0.60
CA GLY A 61 -25.04 15.24 -0.08
C GLY A 61 -25.19 14.30 1.12
N LEU A 62 -24.56 13.12 1.07
CA LEU A 62 -24.48 12.20 2.20
C LEU A 62 -23.72 12.82 3.37
N GLY A 63 -22.64 13.56 3.11
CA GLY A 63 -21.90 14.30 4.12
C GLY A 63 -22.76 15.31 4.87
N PHE A 64 -23.56 16.08 4.15
CA PHE A 64 -24.51 17.02 4.75
C PHE A 64 -25.58 16.31 5.59
N TYR A 65 -26.16 15.22 5.06
CA TYR A 65 -27.14 14.41 5.80
C TYR A 65 -26.56 13.83 7.09
N ILE A 66 -25.36 13.23 7.01
CA ILE A 66 -24.65 12.65 8.15
C ILE A 66 -24.33 13.71 9.19
N TYR A 67 -23.82 14.87 8.76
CA TYR A 67 -23.48 15.97 9.66
C TYR A 67 -24.71 16.52 10.41
N SER A 68 -25.86 16.57 9.74
CA SER A 68 -27.10 17.13 10.31
C SER A 68 -27.72 16.25 11.41
N ILE A 69 -27.37 14.96 11.47
CA ILE A 69 -27.99 13.97 12.37
C ILE A 69 -26.97 13.35 13.34
N GLY A 70 -25.70 13.31 12.95
CA GLY A 70 -24.63 12.67 13.72
C GLY A 70 -24.30 13.42 15.01
N ASN A 71 -23.94 12.66 16.04
CA ASN A 71 -23.45 13.18 17.31
C ASN A 71 -22.23 12.37 17.76
N VAL A 72 -21.03 12.93 17.57
CA VAL A 72 -19.75 12.27 17.83
C VAL A 72 -19.50 11.92 19.28
N ASP A 73 -20.12 12.62 20.24
CA ASP A 73 -19.94 12.34 21.67
C ASP A 73 -20.47 10.94 22.04
N ARG A 74 -21.41 10.43 21.24
CA ARG A 74 -21.92 9.06 21.37
C ARG A 74 -20.83 8.01 21.19
N LEU A 75 -19.74 8.30 20.46
CA LEU A 75 -18.73 7.29 20.09
C LEU A 75 -17.94 6.79 21.31
N GLY A 76 -17.54 7.72 22.19
CA GLY A 76 -16.73 7.44 23.37
C GLY A 76 -17.52 7.12 24.63
N HIS A 77 -18.63 7.83 24.83
CA HIS A 77 -19.45 7.72 26.04
C HIS A 77 -20.61 6.73 25.86
N GLY A 78 -21.02 6.11 26.97
CA GLY A 78 -22.30 5.40 27.04
C GLY A 78 -23.48 6.35 27.15
N SER A 79 -24.68 5.78 27.23
CA SER A 79 -25.92 6.54 27.36
C SER A 79 -26.78 5.96 28.48
N ASP A 80 -27.59 6.81 29.12
CA ASP A 80 -28.56 6.37 30.12
C ASP A 80 -29.80 5.68 29.48
N PHE A 81 -30.74 5.28 30.33
CA PHE A 81 -32.03 4.69 29.95
C PHE A 81 -32.88 5.58 29.01
N ARG A 82 -32.64 6.90 28.97
CA ARG A 82 -33.29 7.87 28.08
C ARG A 82 -32.49 8.14 26.81
N GLY A 83 -31.35 7.49 26.63
CA GLY A 83 -30.48 7.68 25.47
C GLY A 83 -29.72 9.00 25.51
N GLU A 84 -29.65 9.66 26.66
CA GLU A 84 -28.80 10.82 26.89
C GLU A 84 -27.37 10.37 27.14
N VAL A 85 -26.40 11.09 26.57
CA VAL A 85 -24.99 10.69 26.61
C VAL A 85 -24.38 11.07 27.97
N CYS A 86 -23.78 10.11 28.67
CA CYS A 86 -23.11 10.37 29.94
C CYS A 86 -21.93 11.33 29.75
N GLY A 87 -21.75 12.30 30.65
CA GLY A 87 -20.65 13.27 30.58
C GLY A 87 -20.89 14.43 29.61
N VAL A 88 -22.08 14.55 29.02
CA VAL A 88 -22.43 15.58 28.03
C VAL A 88 -23.68 16.34 28.48
N ASN A 89 -23.78 17.63 28.15
CA ASN A 89 -24.92 18.50 28.47
C ASN A 89 -25.30 18.45 29.98
N GLY A 90 -26.56 18.19 30.31
CA GLY A 90 -27.07 18.09 31.69
C GLY A 90 -26.45 16.94 32.50
N LEU A 91 -25.78 16.00 31.84
CA LEU A 91 -25.05 14.89 32.46
C LEU A 91 -23.53 15.13 32.54
N SER A 92 -23.06 16.37 32.36
CA SER A 92 -21.63 16.72 32.36
C SER A 92 -20.86 16.27 33.61
N SER A 93 -21.47 16.30 34.80
CA SER A 93 -20.82 15.78 36.03
C SER A 93 -20.85 14.24 36.12
N LYS A 94 -21.79 13.59 35.44
CA LYS A 94 -22.08 12.15 35.47
C LYS A 94 -21.45 11.44 34.27
N LYS A 95 -20.12 11.29 34.28
CA LYS A 95 -19.34 10.80 33.13
C LYS A 95 -19.34 9.28 32.92
N TYR A 96 -19.65 8.48 33.94
CA TYR A 96 -19.58 7.02 33.85
C TYR A 96 -20.95 6.41 33.61
N THR A 97 -20.97 5.37 32.78
CA THR A 97 -22.14 4.52 32.57
C THR A 97 -22.13 3.37 33.58
N TYR A 98 -23.25 3.19 34.27
CA TYR A 98 -23.42 2.23 35.36
C TYR A 98 -24.66 1.36 35.14
N PHE A 99 -24.53 0.09 35.50
CA PHE A 99 -25.60 -0.90 35.44
C PHE A 99 -26.00 -1.18 36.90
N PRO A 100 -27.19 -0.70 37.35
CA PRO A 100 -27.64 -0.86 38.73
C PRO A 100 -28.26 -2.22 39.01
N ASP A 101 -28.85 -2.87 37.99
CA ASP A 101 -29.58 -4.12 38.15
C ASP A 101 -28.81 -5.31 37.55
N PRO A 102 -28.46 -6.34 38.35
CA PRO A 102 -27.84 -7.57 37.87
C PRO A 102 -28.72 -8.42 36.96
N GLN A 103 -30.05 -8.34 37.11
CA GLN A 103 -31.03 -9.13 36.38
C GLN A 103 -31.45 -8.47 35.07
N ASP A 104 -31.48 -7.13 35.04
CA ASP A 104 -31.80 -6.34 33.85
C ASP A 104 -30.69 -5.35 33.48
N ILE A 105 -29.77 -5.81 32.62
CA ILE A 105 -28.66 -4.99 32.08
C ILE A 105 -29.12 -3.90 31.10
N GLN A 106 -30.40 -3.82 30.75
CA GLN A 106 -30.94 -2.75 29.92
C GLN A 106 -31.16 -1.47 30.71
N ILE A 107 -31.23 -1.57 32.04
CA ILE A 107 -31.26 -0.42 32.93
C ILE A 107 -29.85 0.15 33.01
N VAL A 108 -29.68 1.36 32.49
CA VAL A 108 -28.39 2.03 32.43
C VAL A 108 -28.53 3.44 32.97
N LEU A 109 -27.64 3.84 33.87
CA LEU A 109 -27.63 5.14 34.51
C LEU A 109 -26.25 5.81 34.36
N CYS A 110 -26.25 7.12 34.16
CA CYS A 110 -25.02 7.91 34.27
C CYS A 110 -24.75 8.30 35.73
N ILE A 111 -23.50 8.13 36.18
CA ILE A 111 -23.03 8.47 37.53
C ILE A 111 -21.68 9.20 37.50
N GLU A 112 -21.34 9.91 38.58
CA GLU A 112 -20.12 10.73 38.65
C GLU A 112 -18.86 9.89 38.87
N LYS A 113 -18.94 8.84 39.69
CA LYS A 113 -17.81 7.95 40.02
C LYS A 113 -18.31 6.53 40.23
N CYS A 114 -17.52 5.55 39.79
CA CYS A 114 -17.84 4.14 39.98
C CYS A 114 -17.79 3.75 41.48
N PRO A 115 -18.87 3.15 42.05
CA PRO A 115 -18.92 2.80 43.47
C PRO A 115 -17.89 1.75 43.84
N LYS A 116 -17.04 2.04 44.83
CA LYS A 116 -16.00 1.12 45.33
C LYS A 116 -16.47 0.29 46.53
N LYS A 117 -17.61 0.62 47.10
CA LYS A 117 -18.23 -0.04 48.25
C LYS A 117 -19.75 -0.12 47.99
N VAL A 118 -20.42 -0.98 48.75
CA VAL A 118 -21.88 -1.04 48.75
C VAL A 118 -22.41 0.08 49.64
N ILE A 119 -23.34 0.86 49.11
CA ILE A 119 -24.03 1.96 49.76
C ILE A 119 -25.53 1.72 49.51
N GLN A 120 -26.32 1.71 50.58
CA GLN A 120 -27.74 1.33 50.52
C GLN A 120 -28.57 2.43 49.83
N GLU A 121 -29.39 2.02 48.86
CA GLU A 121 -30.39 2.82 48.10
C GLU A 121 -29.92 4.18 47.55
N GLU A 122 -28.65 4.31 47.17
CA GLU A 122 -28.10 5.61 46.73
C GLU A 122 -28.29 5.88 45.23
N ILE A 123 -28.51 4.84 44.42
CA ILE A 123 -28.56 4.96 42.96
C ILE A 123 -29.99 4.77 42.47
N CYS A 124 -30.62 5.87 42.07
CA CYS A 124 -32.00 5.89 41.58
C CYS A 124 -32.09 6.46 40.18
N TYR A 125 -33.25 6.25 39.55
CA TYR A 125 -33.65 7.06 38.41
C TYR A 125 -33.67 8.55 38.75
N TYR A 126 -33.47 9.39 37.74
CA TYR A 126 -33.51 10.85 37.87
C TYR A 126 -34.40 11.48 36.80
N ASP A 127 -34.95 12.64 37.12
CA ASP A 127 -35.81 13.41 36.23
C ASP A 127 -35.00 14.14 35.14
N ILE A 128 -35.67 14.87 34.25
CA ILE A 128 -35.09 15.57 33.09
C ILE A 128 -34.08 16.64 33.52
N ASP A 129 -34.17 17.11 34.76
CA ASP A 129 -33.21 18.03 35.37
C ASP A 129 -31.90 17.36 35.83
N HIS A 130 -31.79 16.02 35.68
CA HIS A 130 -30.66 15.18 36.07
C HIS A 130 -30.30 15.22 37.56
N VAL A 131 -31.07 15.92 38.39
CA VAL A 131 -30.82 16.16 39.82
C VAL A 131 -31.92 15.55 40.68
N THR A 132 -33.19 15.70 40.29
CA THR A 132 -34.33 15.20 41.07
C THR A 132 -34.41 13.67 40.98
N LEU A 133 -34.32 12.99 42.12
CA LEU A 133 -34.34 11.53 42.20
C LEU A 133 -35.78 10.99 42.19
N LEU A 134 -36.06 10.08 41.26
CA LEU A 134 -37.36 9.46 41.04
C LEU A 134 -37.48 8.14 41.83
N LYS A 135 -37.46 8.22 43.16
CA LYS A 135 -37.44 7.03 44.04
C LYS A 135 -38.60 6.06 43.84
N VAL A 136 -39.77 6.57 43.44
CA VAL A 136 -40.99 5.78 43.19
C VAL A 136 -40.80 4.76 42.06
N TRP A 137 -39.90 5.05 41.11
CA TRP A 137 -39.68 4.21 39.94
C TRP A 137 -38.60 3.15 40.12
N GLY A 138 -37.83 3.21 41.21
CA GLY A 138 -36.77 2.25 41.50
C GLY A 138 -35.48 2.92 41.94
N CYS A 139 -34.94 2.39 43.03
CA CYS A 139 -33.60 2.66 43.53
C CYS A 139 -32.91 1.31 43.78
N TRP A 140 -31.61 1.28 43.59
CA TRP A 140 -30.78 0.12 43.83
C TRP A 140 -29.67 0.45 44.82
N ASP A 141 -29.27 -0.56 45.57
CA ASP A 141 -28.03 -0.53 46.32
C ASP A 141 -26.84 -0.41 45.35
N SER A 142 -25.82 0.34 45.74
CA SER A 142 -24.64 0.46 44.90
C SER A 142 -23.87 -0.87 44.89
N ILE A 143 -23.50 -1.33 43.71
CA ILE A 143 -22.73 -2.55 43.52
C ILE A 143 -21.27 -2.16 43.43
N GLN A 144 -20.41 -2.97 44.03
CA GLN A 144 -18.98 -2.75 43.95
C GLN A 144 -18.49 -2.92 42.50
N THR A 145 -17.85 -1.88 41.96
CA THR A 145 -17.40 -1.84 40.57
C THR A 145 -15.90 -1.48 40.45
N THR A 146 -15.38 -1.65 39.24
CA THR A 146 -14.06 -1.20 38.79
C THR A 146 -14.23 -0.34 37.54
N GLU A 147 -13.41 0.70 37.41
CA GLU A 147 -13.41 1.61 36.26
C GLU A 147 -12.72 0.94 35.06
N PHE A 148 -13.32 1.03 33.88
CA PHE A 148 -12.71 0.69 32.60
C PHE A 148 -13.28 1.63 31.52
N SER A 149 -12.46 2.52 30.98
CA SER A 149 -12.97 3.61 30.14
C SER A 149 -14.05 4.42 30.88
N TYR A 150 -15.09 4.88 30.18
CA TYR A 150 -16.24 5.59 30.77
C TYR A 150 -17.32 4.67 31.35
N PHE A 151 -16.93 3.49 31.82
CA PHE A 151 -17.88 2.46 32.26
C PHE A 151 -17.48 1.83 33.60
N CYS A 152 -18.50 1.54 34.40
CA CYS A 152 -18.34 0.86 35.68
C CYS A 152 -18.61 -0.64 35.51
N LEU A 153 -17.55 -1.45 35.64
CA LEU A 153 -17.63 -2.90 35.54
C LEU A 153 -17.90 -3.52 36.93
N PRO A 154 -18.95 -4.33 37.10
CA PRO A 154 -19.22 -5.03 38.36
C PRO A 154 -18.05 -5.92 38.80
N LYS A 155 -17.88 -6.10 40.11
CA LYS A 155 -16.91 -7.07 40.65
C LYS A 155 -17.45 -8.50 40.68
N GLU A 156 -18.76 -8.68 40.78
CA GLU A 156 -19.38 -10.00 40.81
C GLU A 156 -19.22 -10.72 39.47
N LYS A 157 -18.82 -12.00 39.49
CA LYS A 157 -18.39 -12.76 38.31
C LYS A 157 -19.47 -12.89 37.23
N VAL A 158 -20.68 -13.34 37.60
CA VAL A 158 -21.77 -13.58 36.64
C VAL A 158 -22.25 -12.26 36.06
N TYR A 159 -22.41 -11.24 36.90
CA TYR A 159 -22.87 -9.94 36.44
C TYR A 159 -21.85 -9.24 35.53
N ARG A 160 -20.56 -9.28 35.91
CA ARG A 160 -19.49 -8.71 35.09
C ARG A 160 -19.40 -9.35 33.71
N LYS A 161 -19.65 -10.66 33.60
CA LYS A 161 -19.72 -11.37 32.31
C LYS A 161 -20.78 -10.77 31.40
N ASN A 162 -22.02 -10.65 31.88
CA ASN A 162 -23.15 -10.13 31.10
C ASN A 162 -22.87 -8.71 30.60
N VAL A 163 -22.28 -7.89 31.47
CA VAL A 163 -21.87 -6.52 31.14
C VAL A 163 -20.77 -6.53 30.05
N ILE A 164 -19.69 -7.29 30.24
CA ILE A 164 -18.57 -7.44 29.29
C ILE A 164 -19.04 -7.93 27.91
N ASP A 165 -19.99 -8.85 27.84
CA ASP A 165 -20.52 -9.37 26.57
C ASP A 165 -21.25 -8.27 25.77
N VAL A 166 -21.95 -7.34 26.43
CA VAL A 166 -22.53 -6.15 25.78
C VAL A 166 -21.44 -5.17 25.32
N PHE A 167 -20.39 -5.00 26.13
CA PHE A 167 -19.24 -4.17 25.77
C PHE A 167 -18.61 -4.64 24.47
N PHE A 168 -18.19 -5.89 24.38
CA PHE A 168 -17.34 -6.38 23.28
C PHE A 168 -18.12 -6.88 22.05
N THR A 169 -19.38 -6.45 21.89
CA THR A 169 -20.06 -6.59 20.60
C THR A 169 -19.27 -5.88 19.48
N GLN A 170 -19.26 -6.46 18.27
CA GLN A 170 -18.49 -5.92 17.13
C GLN A 170 -18.83 -4.44 16.85
N GLN A 171 -20.13 -4.09 16.93
CA GLN A 171 -20.59 -2.72 16.71
C GLN A 171 -20.14 -1.78 17.85
N GLY A 172 -20.23 -2.22 19.11
CA GLY A 172 -19.76 -1.46 20.26
C GLY A 172 -18.25 -1.20 20.23
N LEU A 173 -17.47 -2.20 19.77
CA LEU A 173 -16.03 -2.08 19.57
C LEU A 173 -15.66 -1.05 18.50
N ILE A 174 -16.28 -1.11 17.32
CA ILE A 174 -16.02 -0.15 16.23
C ILE A 174 -16.38 1.27 16.65
N LYS A 175 -17.51 1.42 17.35
CA LYS A 175 -17.98 2.72 17.85
C LYS A 175 -17.00 3.34 18.84
N ARG A 176 -16.56 2.57 19.86
CA ARG A 176 -15.59 3.05 20.86
C ARG A 176 -14.20 3.27 20.29
N ALA A 177 -13.76 2.44 19.33
CA ALA A 177 -12.53 2.70 18.58
C ALA A 177 -12.58 4.08 17.88
N GLY A 178 -13.74 4.48 17.37
CA GLY A 178 -13.98 5.84 16.86
C GLY A 178 -13.82 6.91 17.94
N GLY A 179 -14.37 6.68 19.14
CA GLY A 179 -14.20 7.57 20.29
C GLY A 179 -12.74 7.71 20.72
N ASP A 180 -12.01 6.59 20.80
CA ASP A 180 -10.58 6.58 21.16
C ASP A 180 -9.75 7.41 20.17
N ILE A 181 -10.06 7.37 18.87
CA ILE A 181 -9.41 8.21 17.85
C ILE A 181 -9.69 9.70 18.11
N VAL A 182 -10.93 10.05 18.48
CA VAL A 182 -11.30 11.44 18.77
C VAL A 182 -10.55 11.96 20.00
N TYR A 183 -10.43 11.17 21.09
CA TYR A 183 -9.73 11.62 22.30
C TYR A 183 -8.21 11.70 22.16
N THR A 184 -7.63 10.94 21.23
CA THR A 184 -6.16 10.85 21.04
C THR A 184 -5.67 11.60 19.81
N TRP A 185 -6.44 12.56 19.31
CA TRP A 185 -6.12 13.31 18.09
C TRP A 185 -4.76 14.02 18.18
N ASP A 186 -4.35 14.47 19.36
CA ASP A 186 -3.04 15.05 19.64
C ASP A 186 -1.91 14.05 19.36
N ILE A 187 -2.02 12.82 19.87
CA ILE A 187 -1.01 11.78 19.63
C ILE A 187 -1.02 11.32 18.17
N VAL A 188 -2.22 11.22 17.56
CA VAL A 188 -2.38 10.91 16.13
C VAL A 188 -1.64 11.95 15.27
N THR A 189 -1.83 13.24 15.54
CA THR A 189 -1.16 14.31 14.77
C THR A 189 0.36 14.27 14.92
N VAL A 190 0.88 13.99 16.13
CA VAL A 190 2.32 13.82 16.35
C VAL A 190 2.86 12.63 15.56
N GLY A 191 2.17 11.49 15.57
CA GLY A 191 2.56 10.30 14.82
C GLY A 191 2.64 10.55 13.31
N VAL A 192 1.63 11.21 12.73
CA VAL A 192 1.61 11.57 11.31
C VAL A 192 2.71 12.60 10.98
N THR A 193 2.92 13.59 11.85
CA THR A 193 3.95 14.63 11.67
C THR A 193 5.36 14.03 11.69
N ALA A 194 5.63 13.09 12.60
CA ALA A 194 6.91 12.39 12.66
C ALA A 194 7.20 11.62 11.36
N SER A 195 6.22 10.87 10.85
CA SER A 195 6.34 10.19 9.55
C SER A 195 6.47 11.17 8.38
N LEU A 196 5.81 12.32 8.42
CA LEU A 196 5.93 13.36 7.41
C LEU A 196 7.34 13.96 7.37
N ILE A 197 7.94 14.25 8.53
CA ILE A 197 9.32 14.73 8.61
C ILE A 197 10.27 13.69 8.00
N PHE A 198 10.10 12.41 8.35
CA PHE A 198 10.92 11.34 7.78
C PHE A 198 10.75 11.20 6.26
N ALA A 199 9.52 11.37 5.76
CA ALA A 199 9.22 11.39 4.32
C ALA A 199 9.85 12.59 3.60
N ILE A 200 9.86 13.78 4.22
CA ILE A 200 10.52 14.99 3.69
C ILE A 200 12.04 14.80 3.67
N VAL A 201 12.63 14.24 4.72
CA VAL A 201 14.06 13.91 4.76
C VAL A 201 14.42 12.99 3.60
N PHE A 202 13.59 11.96 3.34
CA PHE A 202 13.76 11.09 2.18
C PHE A 202 13.72 11.86 0.84
N ILE A 203 12.74 12.74 0.65
CA ILE A 203 12.60 13.63 -0.52
C ILE A 203 13.86 14.48 -0.73
N LEU A 204 14.49 14.97 0.35
CA LEU A 204 15.67 15.84 0.29
C LEU A 204 16.99 15.08 0.08
N ILE A 205 17.08 13.82 0.49
CA ILE A 205 18.29 12.99 0.33
C ILE A 205 18.51 12.61 -1.14
N PHE A 206 17.46 12.25 -1.88
CA PHE A 206 17.57 11.70 -3.24
C PHE A 206 18.10 12.68 -4.30
N PRO A 207 17.76 13.98 -4.28
CA PRO A 207 18.33 14.96 -5.20
C PRO A 207 19.80 15.28 -4.95
N ASN A 208 20.33 15.01 -3.75
CA ASN A 208 21.64 15.52 -3.34
C ASN A 208 22.79 14.80 -4.05
N PRO A 209 23.53 15.50 -4.93
CA PRO A 209 24.52 14.86 -5.79
C PRO A 209 25.73 14.30 -5.02
N SER A 210 25.98 14.83 -3.82
CA SER A 210 27.02 14.43 -2.86
C SER A 210 26.66 13.18 -2.05
N ILE A 211 25.38 12.93 -1.78
CA ILE A 211 24.91 11.79 -0.99
C ILE A 211 24.64 10.57 -1.88
N VAL A 212 24.22 10.79 -3.13
CA VAL A 212 24.03 9.73 -4.15
C VAL A 212 25.37 9.32 -4.77
N TYR A 213 26.31 8.87 -3.94
CA TYR A 213 27.35 7.95 -4.40
C TYR A 213 26.70 6.57 -4.59
N LEU A 214 27.12 5.81 -5.59
CA LEU A 214 26.55 4.50 -5.95
C LEU A 214 26.46 3.54 -4.74
N ASP A 215 27.35 3.64 -3.75
CA ASP A 215 27.22 2.78 -2.56
C ASP A 215 26.17 3.24 -1.53
N SER A 216 25.78 4.52 -1.54
CA SER A 216 24.91 5.10 -0.50
C SER A 216 23.46 4.63 -0.61
N VAL A 217 22.93 4.44 -1.82
CA VAL A 217 21.55 3.98 -2.02
C VAL A 217 21.40 2.52 -1.61
N LYS A 218 22.37 1.67 -1.97
CA LYS A 218 22.45 0.28 -1.51
C LYS A 218 22.48 0.20 0.02
N ARG A 219 23.37 0.98 0.66
CA ARG A 219 23.46 1.05 2.13
C ARG A 219 22.16 1.51 2.76
N LEU A 220 21.55 2.58 2.23
CA LEU A 220 20.28 3.11 2.71
C LEU A 220 19.17 2.04 2.65
N GLY A 221 19.04 1.34 1.53
CA GLY A 221 18.06 0.26 1.38
C GLY A 221 18.24 -0.85 2.41
N ILE A 222 19.48 -1.26 2.68
CA ILE A 222 19.82 -2.27 3.69
C ILE A 222 19.49 -1.78 5.10
N TYR A 223 19.87 -0.54 5.45
CA TYR A 223 19.53 0.04 6.75
C TYR A 223 18.02 0.17 6.95
N CYS A 224 17.28 0.57 5.91
CA CYS A 224 15.82 0.59 5.95
C CYS A 224 15.22 -0.80 6.15
N ALA A 225 15.79 -1.85 5.54
CA ALA A 225 15.31 -3.21 5.74
C ALA A 225 15.50 -3.68 7.21
N PHE A 226 16.68 -3.45 7.79
CA PHE A 226 16.93 -3.77 9.20
C PHE A 226 16.04 -2.97 10.15
N PHE A 227 15.88 -1.67 9.89
CA PHE A 227 15.00 -0.81 10.69
C PHE A 227 13.53 -1.24 10.59
N SER A 228 13.06 -1.60 9.39
CA SER A 228 11.71 -2.15 9.19
C SER A 228 11.49 -3.43 10.00
N CYS A 229 12.45 -4.36 10.00
CA CYS A 229 12.37 -5.57 10.84
C CYS A 229 12.25 -5.21 12.33
N PHE A 230 13.08 -4.28 12.80
CA PHE A 230 13.03 -3.81 14.18
C PHE A 230 11.65 -3.23 14.54
N LEU A 231 11.07 -2.37 13.67
CA LEU A 231 9.77 -1.78 13.90
C LEU A 231 8.64 -2.83 14.00
N ILE A 232 8.64 -3.84 13.13
CA ILE A 232 7.60 -4.91 13.15
C ILE A 232 7.73 -5.77 14.41
N ILE A 233 8.96 -6.13 14.81
CA ILE A 233 9.21 -6.90 16.04
C ILE A 233 8.82 -6.09 17.27
N ALA A 234 9.20 -4.80 17.32
CA ALA A 234 8.82 -3.90 18.41
C ALA A 234 7.29 -3.75 18.51
N PHE A 235 6.60 -3.59 17.37
CA PHE A 235 5.14 -3.56 17.33
C PHE A 235 4.53 -4.83 17.95
N SER A 236 4.99 -6.02 17.55
CA SER A 236 4.54 -7.28 18.15
C SER A 236 4.76 -7.31 19.67
N GLY A 237 5.95 -6.93 20.13
CA GLY A 237 6.27 -6.90 21.57
C GLY A 237 5.31 -6.00 22.37
N VAL A 238 5.03 -4.80 21.85
CA VAL A 238 4.11 -3.85 22.51
C VAL A 238 2.66 -4.35 22.45
N VAL A 239 2.23 -4.98 21.34
CA VAL A 239 0.90 -5.60 21.25
C VAL A 239 0.74 -6.72 22.25
N TYR A 240 1.75 -7.59 22.40
CA TYR A 240 1.74 -8.64 23.40
C TYR A 240 1.69 -8.08 24.81
N TYR A 241 2.52 -7.08 25.12
CA TYR A 241 2.50 -6.41 26.43
C TYR A 241 1.12 -5.81 26.75
N ASN A 242 0.51 -5.09 25.80
CA ASN A 242 -0.83 -4.52 25.98
C ASN A 242 -1.90 -5.60 26.20
N SER A 243 -1.75 -6.79 25.58
CA SER A 243 -2.65 -7.92 25.84
C SER A 243 -2.58 -8.41 27.29
N LEU A 244 -1.38 -8.39 27.89
CA LEU A 244 -1.18 -8.74 29.31
C LEU A 244 -1.77 -7.67 30.22
N ARG A 245 -1.55 -6.38 29.92
CA ARG A 245 -2.15 -5.26 30.66
C ARG A 245 -3.68 -5.33 30.69
N ILE A 246 -4.31 -5.58 29.54
CA ILE A 246 -5.78 -5.70 29.44
C ILE A 246 -6.28 -6.91 30.22
N ASN A 247 -5.55 -8.04 30.15
CA ASN A 247 -5.87 -9.22 30.96
C ASN A 247 -5.83 -8.90 32.45
N GLU A 248 -4.81 -8.17 32.93
CA GLU A 248 -4.74 -7.78 34.33
C GLU A 248 -5.92 -6.88 34.74
N LEU A 249 -6.21 -5.83 33.95
CA LEU A 249 -7.30 -4.89 34.24
C LEU A 249 -8.70 -5.53 34.26
N LEU A 250 -8.97 -6.46 33.35
CA LEU A 250 -10.31 -7.05 33.19
C LEU A 250 -10.49 -8.35 33.99
N CYS A 251 -9.42 -9.10 34.26
CA CYS A 251 -9.49 -10.47 34.74
C CYS A 251 -8.76 -10.75 36.06
N GLN A 252 -7.73 -9.99 36.44
CA GLN A 252 -6.97 -10.26 37.67
C GLN A 252 -7.02 -9.08 38.64
N LYS A 253 -7.76 -9.29 39.74
CA LYS A 253 -7.49 -8.59 40.99
C LYS A 253 -7.47 -9.62 42.12
N ASN A 254 -6.29 -9.82 42.72
CA ASN A 254 -6.04 -10.64 43.92
C ASN A 254 -6.04 -12.18 43.76
N ASN A 255 -5.33 -12.75 42.77
CA ASN A 255 -5.00 -14.19 42.72
C ASN A 255 -6.17 -15.21 42.74
N GLU A 256 -7.43 -14.77 42.61
CA GLU A 256 -8.57 -15.68 42.48
C GLU A 256 -8.69 -16.20 41.04
N VAL A 257 -9.07 -17.48 40.93
CA VAL A 257 -9.19 -18.25 39.68
C VAL A 257 -9.89 -17.46 38.57
N VAL A 258 -9.28 -17.49 37.38
CA VAL A 258 -9.74 -16.84 36.15
C VAL A 258 -11.19 -17.25 35.86
N PRO A 259 -12.14 -16.32 35.86
CA PRO A 259 -13.53 -16.63 35.56
C PRO A 259 -13.74 -16.87 34.06
N ASP A 260 -14.67 -17.75 33.69
CA ASP A 260 -14.92 -18.23 32.32
C ASP A 260 -15.16 -17.10 31.28
N TYR A 261 -15.56 -15.91 31.71
CA TYR A 261 -15.81 -14.77 30.82
C TYR A 261 -14.53 -14.13 30.25
N CYS A 262 -13.37 -14.37 30.86
CA CYS A 262 -12.09 -13.84 30.39
C CYS A 262 -11.64 -14.42 29.04
N TYR A 263 -12.27 -15.52 28.59
CA TYR A 263 -12.02 -16.10 27.27
C TYR A 263 -12.63 -15.31 26.11
N ASN A 264 -13.62 -14.44 26.37
CA ASN A 264 -14.33 -13.63 25.36
C ASN A 264 -13.73 -12.21 25.20
N VAL A 265 -12.75 -11.85 26.04
CA VAL A 265 -12.11 -10.53 26.04
C VAL A 265 -11.15 -10.40 24.83
N PRO A 266 -10.99 -9.20 24.23
CA PRO A 266 -10.10 -8.98 23.07
C PRO A 266 -8.61 -9.31 23.30
N MET A 267 -8.19 -9.65 24.53
CA MET A 267 -6.82 -10.04 24.86
C MET A 267 -6.31 -11.19 23.97
N LYS A 268 -7.11 -12.23 23.71
CA LYS A 268 -6.72 -13.33 22.81
C LYS A 268 -6.51 -12.82 21.38
N GLY A 269 -7.37 -11.91 20.93
CA GLY A 269 -7.22 -11.26 19.63
C GLY A 269 -5.91 -10.49 19.51
N LEU A 270 -5.50 -9.77 20.55
CA LEU A 270 -4.22 -9.06 20.60
C LEU A 270 -3.02 -10.03 20.63
N GLN A 271 -3.10 -11.14 21.38
CA GLN A 271 -2.06 -12.16 21.38
C GLN A 271 -1.90 -12.81 19.99
N ILE A 272 -3.03 -13.17 19.35
CA ILE A 272 -3.05 -13.68 17.98
C ILE A 272 -2.42 -12.66 17.01
N LEU A 273 -2.80 -11.38 17.12
CA LEU A 273 -2.22 -10.30 16.30
C LEU A 273 -0.71 -10.18 16.49
N SER A 274 -0.21 -10.31 17.72
CA SER A 274 1.23 -10.32 18.00
C SER A 274 1.95 -11.49 17.31
N PHE A 275 1.42 -12.71 17.40
CA PHE A 275 2.00 -13.88 16.72
C PHE A 275 1.97 -13.76 15.20
N ILE A 276 0.89 -13.19 14.66
CA ILE A 276 0.77 -12.87 13.23
C ILE A 276 1.85 -11.86 12.83
N ALA A 277 2.07 -10.80 13.63
CA ALA A 277 3.09 -9.79 13.35
C ALA A 277 4.52 -10.37 13.38
N ILE A 278 4.84 -11.28 14.32
CA ILE A 278 6.13 -12.00 14.33
C ILE A 278 6.28 -12.87 13.09
N SER A 279 5.22 -13.59 12.71
CA SER A 279 5.23 -14.44 11.52
C SER A 279 5.51 -13.61 10.26
N PHE A 280 4.89 -12.44 10.15
CA PHE A 280 5.17 -11.48 9.08
C PHE A 280 6.60 -10.93 9.12
N ALA A 281 7.16 -10.65 10.31
CA ALA A 281 8.56 -10.24 10.44
C ALA A 281 9.53 -11.32 9.92
N VAL A 282 9.28 -12.59 10.25
CA VAL A 282 10.09 -13.72 9.76
C VAL A 282 9.98 -13.85 8.24
N LEU A 283 8.77 -13.81 7.68
CA LEU A 283 8.55 -13.87 6.25
C LEU A 283 9.21 -12.68 5.52
N TYR A 284 9.15 -11.49 6.12
CA TYR A 284 9.79 -10.29 5.58
C TYR A 284 11.32 -10.41 5.59
N ILE A 285 11.92 -10.94 6.66
CA ILE A 285 13.36 -11.20 6.72
C ILE A 285 13.78 -12.20 5.63
N ILE A 286 13.04 -13.31 5.48
CA ILE A 286 13.29 -14.29 4.42
C ILE A 286 13.19 -13.61 3.05
N TYR A 287 12.16 -12.81 2.83
CA TYR A 287 11.97 -12.05 1.59
C TYR A 287 13.15 -11.11 1.30
N VAL A 288 13.62 -10.33 2.28
CA VAL A 288 14.78 -9.45 2.13
C VAL A 288 16.06 -10.24 1.80
N ILE A 289 16.27 -11.38 2.45
CA ILE A 289 17.44 -12.25 2.19
C ILE A 289 17.38 -12.83 0.77
N CYS A 290 16.21 -13.30 0.33
CA CYS A 290 15.99 -13.83 -1.02
C CYS A 290 16.27 -12.77 -2.09
N HIS A 291 15.92 -11.51 -1.82
CA HIS A 291 16.08 -10.38 -2.75
C HIS A 291 17.36 -9.56 -2.51
N LYS A 292 18.34 -10.07 -1.77
CA LYS A 292 19.59 -9.33 -1.48
C LYS A 292 20.37 -8.89 -2.72
N LYS A 293 20.25 -9.64 -3.83
CA LYS A 293 20.90 -9.32 -5.12
C LYS A 293 20.27 -8.10 -5.79
N ASP A 294 18.99 -7.87 -5.55
CA ASP A 294 18.23 -6.77 -6.17
C ASP A 294 18.72 -5.40 -5.69
N PHE A 295 19.29 -5.31 -4.47
CA PHE A 295 19.94 -4.08 -4.00
C PHE A 295 21.08 -3.63 -4.91
N LEU A 296 21.82 -4.57 -5.52
CA LEU A 296 22.91 -4.25 -6.44
C LEU A 296 22.36 -3.83 -7.81
N SER A 297 21.45 -4.63 -8.38
CA SER A 297 20.88 -4.37 -9.71
C SER A 297 20.08 -3.06 -9.79
N ALA A 298 19.44 -2.63 -8.69
CA ALA A 298 18.70 -1.39 -8.64
C ALA A 298 19.58 -0.13 -8.72
N ASN A 299 20.85 -0.24 -8.32
CA ASN A 299 21.71 0.90 -8.04
C ASN A 299 22.01 1.75 -9.29
N ASN A 300 22.36 1.09 -10.39
CA ASN A 300 22.70 1.75 -11.64
C ASN A 300 21.49 2.52 -12.22
N LEU A 301 20.30 1.90 -12.19
CA LEU A 301 19.07 2.52 -12.69
C LEU A 301 18.62 3.70 -11.81
N ILE A 302 18.79 3.59 -10.49
CA ILE A 302 18.54 4.70 -9.56
C ILE A 302 19.49 5.87 -9.85
N GLY A 303 20.77 5.59 -10.12
CA GLY A 303 21.75 6.61 -10.49
C GLY A 303 21.33 7.48 -11.69
N LEU A 304 20.63 6.89 -12.67
CA LEU A 304 20.13 7.61 -13.86
C LEU A 304 19.08 8.68 -13.54
N SER A 305 18.35 8.54 -12.42
CA SER A 305 17.34 9.53 -12.02
C SER A 305 17.94 10.85 -11.50
N LYS A 306 19.24 10.87 -11.16
CA LYS A 306 19.92 12.04 -10.58
C LYS A 306 19.90 13.25 -11.51
N GLU A 307 20.15 13.02 -12.80
CA GLU A 307 20.22 14.11 -13.78
C GLU A 307 18.86 14.83 -13.95
N PRO A 308 17.74 14.15 -14.28
CA PRO A 308 16.47 14.84 -14.42
C PRO A 308 15.98 15.48 -13.11
N ILE A 309 16.22 14.84 -11.95
CA ILE A 309 15.83 15.40 -10.65
C ILE A 309 16.57 16.71 -10.36
N SER A 310 17.86 16.79 -10.68
CA SER A 310 18.67 17.99 -10.42
C SER A 310 18.46 19.11 -11.44
N LYS A 311 18.11 18.78 -12.68
CA LYS A 311 17.97 19.76 -13.78
C LYS A 311 16.54 20.28 -13.97
N VAL A 312 15.52 19.48 -13.67
CA VAL A 312 14.12 19.90 -13.86
C VAL A 312 13.62 20.67 -12.63
N LYS A 313 13.51 21.99 -12.78
CA LYS A 313 12.94 22.86 -11.74
C LYS A 313 11.50 22.48 -11.42
N GLY A 314 11.19 22.38 -10.12
CA GLY A 314 9.82 22.14 -9.63
C GLY A 314 9.35 20.69 -9.64
N ILE A 315 10.18 19.72 -10.03
CA ILE A 315 9.79 18.29 -10.02
C ILE A 315 9.39 17.80 -8.62
N MET A 316 10.06 18.31 -7.57
CA MET A 316 9.78 17.95 -6.17
C MET A 316 8.53 18.64 -5.59
N ILE A 317 7.91 19.59 -6.29
CA ILE A 317 6.65 20.21 -5.87
C ILE A 317 5.49 19.21 -5.99
N ILE A 318 5.57 18.29 -6.96
CA ILE A 318 4.53 17.28 -7.22
C ILE A 318 4.23 16.39 -6.00
N PRO A 319 5.21 15.71 -5.38
CA PRO A 319 4.94 14.91 -4.19
C PRO A 319 4.43 15.75 -3.01
N VAL A 320 4.89 17.00 -2.84
CA VAL A 320 4.39 17.90 -1.77
C VAL A 320 2.92 18.25 -2.00
N LEU A 321 2.54 18.58 -3.24
CA LEU A 321 1.16 18.87 -3.60
C LEU A 321 0.26 17.63 -3.40
N GLN A 322 0.73 16.44 -3.75
CA GLN A 322 -0.02 15.21 -3.50
C GLN A 322 -0.15 14.88 -2.02
N ILE A 323 0.91 15.04 -1.23
CA ILE A 323 0.85 14.85 0.23
C ILE A 323 -0.18 15.79 0.85
N THR A 324 -0.13 17.08 0.50
CA THR A 324 -1.05 18.09 1.07
C THR A 324 -2.51 17.82 0.69
N ILE A 325 -2.80 17.62 -0.59
CA ILE A 325 -4.16 17.28 -1.06
C ILE A 325 -4.62 15.95 -0.47
N GLY A 326 -3.74 14.95 -0.46
CA GLY A 326 -4.06 13.62 0.04
C GLY A 326 -4.34 13.60 1.54
N LEU A 327 -3.56 14.31 2.35
CA LEU A 327 -3.83 14.46 3.78
C LEU A 327 -5.16 15.17 4.03
N MET A 328 -5.50 16.20 3.26
CA MET A 328 -6.82 16.85 3.35
C MET A 328 -7.96 15.87 3.06
N ILE A 329 -7.81 15.02 2.03
CA ILE A 329 -8.78 13.98 1.68
C ILE A 329 -8.88 12.92 2.79
N VAL A 330 -7.75 12.41 3.27
CA VAL A 330 -7.71 11.41 4.36
C VAL A 330 -8.40 11.98 5.59
N ILE A 331 -8.07 13.20 6.02
CA ILE A 331 -8.68 13.84 7.19
C ILE A 331 -10.19 14.01 6.98
N GLY A 332 -10.62 14.63 5.87
CA GLY A 332 -12.03 14.90 5.60
C GLY A 332 -12.90 13.64 5.52
N LEU A 333 -12.40 12.58 4.86
CA LEU A 333 -13.14 11.33 4.74
C LEU A 333 -13.14 10.52 6.04
N ASN A 334 -12.09 10.61 6.86
CA ASN A 334 -12.09 10.00 8.17
C ASN A 334 -13.03 10.70 9.15
N VAL A 335 -13.10 12.03 9.12
CA VAL A 335 -14.12 12.80 9.85
C VAL A 335 -15.51 12.30 9.43
N LEU A 336 -15.75 12.14 8.13
CA LEU A 336 -17.02 11.62 7.64
C LEU A 336 -17.31 10.18 8.11
N ILE A 337 -16.30 9.30 8.18
CA ILE A 337 -16.43 7.94 8.73
C ILE A 337 -16.83 7.99 10.20
N LEU A 338 -16.13 8.78 11.02
CA LEU A 338 -16.42 8.93 12.46
C LEU A 338 -17.84 9.46 12.68
N TRP A 339 -18.25 10.47 11.92
CA TRP A 339 -19.62 10.98 11.97
C TRP A 339 -20.65 9.92 11.52
N THR A 340 -20.32 9.10 10.52
CA THR A 340 -21.21 8.01 10.08
C THR A 340 -21.38 6.94 11.17
N LEU A 341 -20.33 6.65 11.94
CA LEU A 341 -20.44 5.74 13.10
C LEU A 341 -21.34 6.30 14.21
N SER A 342 -21.67 7.58 14.16
CA SER A 342 -22.54 8.25 15.15
C SER A 342 -24.02 8.33 14.75
N ILE A 343 -24.37 8.03 13.49
CA ILE A 343 -25.75 8.08 13.01
C ILE A 343 -26.52 6.80 13.40
N GLY A 344 -26.96 6.74 14.65
CA GLY A 344 -27.92 5.73 15.15
C GLY A 344 -29.31 6.33 15.31
N LYS A 345 -30.36 5.60 14.88
CA LYS A 345 -31.74 6.01 15.15
C LYS A 345 -32.04 5.67 16.61
N VAL A 346 -32.51 6.65 17.37
CA VAL A 346 -33.04 6.40 18.72
C VAL A 346 -34.42 5.74 18.56
N VAL A 347 -34.54 4.50 19.00
CA VAL A 347 -35.79 3.75 19.03
C VAL A 347 -36.22 3.63 20.49
N SER A 348 -37.42 4.11 20.78
CA SER A 348 -38.05 3.96 22.08
C SER A 348 -38.73 2.59 22.16
N LEU A 349 -38.28 1.73 23.07
CA LEU A 349 -38.88 0.44 23.39
C LEU A 349 -39.77 0.61 24.62
N ASP A 350 -40.99 0.10 24.58
CA ASP A 350 -41.88 0.17 25.73
C ASP A 350 -41.36 -0.74 26.86
N ASN A 351 -41.14 -0.16 28.04
CA ASN A 351 -40.78 -0.87 29.25
C ASN A 351 -41.48 -0.21 30.44
N ASN A 352 -42.44 -0.92 31.03
CA ASN A 352 -43.25 -0.43 32.14
C ASN A 352 -42.46 -0.24 33.45
N ASN A 353 -41.23 -0.76 33.52
CA ASN A 353 -40.36 -0.70 34.70
C ASN A 353 -39.46 0.56 34.73
N VAL A 354 -39.68 1.51 33.82
CA VAL A 354 -38.83 2.70 33.65
C VAL A 354 -39.68 3.97 33.66
N PRO A 355 -39.22 5.08 34.27
CA PRO A 355 -39.92 6.35 34.22
C PRO A 355 -40.26 6.75 32.78
N GLY A 356 -41.55 7.02 32.53
CA GLY A 356 -42.04 7.37 31.19
C GLY A 356 -42.35 6.17 30.29
N GLY A 357 -42.21 4.93 30.80
CA GLY A 357 -42.63 3.70 30.13
C GLY A 357 -41.84 3.32 28.89
N LYS A 358 -40.70 3.99 28.62
CA LYS A 358 -39.92 3.86 27.38
C LYS A 358 -38.42 3.90 27.65
N ILE A 359 -37.68 2.95 27.06
CA ILE A 359 -36.21 2.94 27.00
C ILE A 359 -35.78 3.36 25.61
N ASN A 360 -34.86 4.30 25.53
CA ASN A 360 -34.29 4.73 24.25
C ASN A 360 -33.02 3.94 23.95
N THR A 361 -33.05 3.16 22.87
CA THR A 361 -31.90 2.40 22.38
C THR A 361 -31.44 2.91 21.01
N LEU A 362 -30.16 2.76 20.69
CA LEU A 362 -29.61 3.14 19.40
C LEU A 362 -29.62 1.92 18.47
N GLU A 363 -30.40 2.00 17.39
CA GLU A 363 -30.44 0.96 16.36
C GLU A 363 -29.78 1.47 15.06
N PHE A 364 -28.83 0.69 14.53
CA PHE A 364 -28.16 0.95 13.25
C PHE A 364 -28.89 0.22 12.13
N ARG A 365 -29.36 0.97 11.14
CA ARG A 365 -30.09 0.43 10.00
C ARG A 365 -29.12 -0.12 8.95
N SER A 366 -29.63 -1.01 8.08
CA SER A 366 -28.86 -1.52 6.94
C SER A 366 -28.34 -0.41 6.01
N ILE A 367 -29.10 0.69 5.87
CA ILE A 367 -28.69 1.85 5.06
C ILE A 367 -27.42 2.51 5.62
N ASP A 368 -27.26 2.60 6.94
CA ASP A 368 -26.12 3.27 7.58
C ASP A 368 -24.82 2.51 7.29
N LYS A 369 -24.91 1.17 7.21
CA LYS A 369 -23.80 0.29 6.79
C LYS A 369 -23.42 0.49 5.32
N ILE A 370 -24.41 0.65 4.43
CA ILE A 370 -24.17 0.90 3.00
C ILE A 370 -23.50 2.27 2.80
N ILE A 371 -23.94 3.28 3.54
CA ILE A 371 -23.34 4.62 3.53
C ILE A 371 -21.87 4.54 3.97
N LEU A 372 -21.57 3.83 5.06
CA LEU A 372 -20.19 3.61 5.52
C LEU A 372 -19.32 2.92 4.45
N MET A 373 -19.83 1.85 3.83
CA MET A 373 -19.12 1.15 2.75
C MET A 373 -18.87 2.06 1.53
N PHE A 374 -19.85 2.89 1.17
CA PHE A 374 -19.70 3.86 0.09
C PHE A 374 -18.61 4.91 0.40
N ILE A 375 -18.56 5.44 1.62
CA ILE A 375 -17.54 6.40 2.05
C ILE A 375 -16.14 5.77 2.03
N LEU A 376 -16.00 4.53 2.52
CA LEU A 376 -14.73 3.80 2.48
C LEU A 376 -14.27 3.56 1.04
N LEU A 377 -15.17 3.15 0.15
CA LEU A 377 -14.91 2.99 -1.28
C LEU A 377 -14.40 4.30 -1.90
N MET A 378 -15.09 5.42 -1.64
CA MET A 378 -14.69 6.74 -2.12
C MET A 378 -13.33 7.16 -1.57
N CYS A 379 -13.02 6.84 -0.31
CA CYS A 379 -11.73 7.11 0.31
C CYS A 379 -10.58 6.45 -0.44
N PHE A 380 -10.62 5.12 -0.59
CA PHE A 380 -9.55 4.42 -1.29
C PHE A 380 -9.46 4.80 -2.77
N TRP A 381 -10.59 5.07 -3.43
CA TRP A 381 -10.58 5.49 -4.83
C TRP A 381 -9.94 6.86 -5.01
N TRP A 382 -10.25 7.84 -4.16
CA TRP A 382 -9.60 9.17 -4.19
C TRP A 382 -8.09 9.09 -4.00
N LEU A 383 -7.61 8.28 -3.05
CA LEU A 383 -6.18 8.09 -2.83
C LEU A 383 -5.49 7.44 -4.03
N SER A 384 -6.12 6.40 -4.61
CA SER A 384 -5.64 5.77 -5.86
C SER A 384 -5.60 6.75 -7.03
N PHE A 385 -6.64 7.58 -7.17
CA PHE A 385 -6.73 8.61 -8.20
C PHE A 385 -5.62 9.65 -8.08
N LEU A 386 -5.34 10.12 -6.86
CA LEU A 386 -4.28 11.09 -6.63
C LEU A 386 -2.89 10.53 -6.96
N ILE A 387 -2.63 9.25 -6.67
CA ILE A 387 -1.38 8.57 -7.07
C ILE A 387 -1.29 8.46 -8.61
N ALA A 388 -2.40 8.13 -9.28
CA ALA A 388 -2.45 8.03 -10.74
C ALA A 388 -2.16 9.38 -11.44
N ILE A 389 -2.68 10.49 -10.88
CA ILE A 389 -2.35 11.86 -11.32
C ILE A 389 -0.83 12.10 -11.24
N GLY A 390 -0.19 11.74 -10.13
CA GLY A 390 1.26 11.90 -9.97
C GLY A 390 2.06 11.13 -11.00
N ASN A 391 1.70 9.86 -11.24
CA ASN A 391 2.37 9.03 -12.24
C ASN A 391 2.23 9.61 -13.66
N PHE A 392 1.05 10.14 -14.00
CA PHE A 392 0.85 10.83 -15.28
C PHE A 392 1.71 12.10 -15.37
N ILE A 393 1.71 12.95 -14.34
CA ILE A 393 2.48 14.21 -14.35
C ILE A 393 3.98 13.94 -14.43
N MET A 394 4.48 12.98 -13.66
CA MET A 394 5.90 12.58 -13.69
C MET A 394 6.29 12.03 -15.07
N GLY A 395 5.45 11.20 -15.69
CA GLY A 395 5.67 10.72 -17.04
C GLY A 395 5.75 11.85 -18.07
N GLY A 396 4.88 12.86 -17.96
CA GLY A 396 4.87 14.02 -18.84
C GLY A 396 6.13 14.87 -18.68
N ILE A 397 6.54 15.15 -17.43
CA ILE A 397 7.74 15.93 -17.11
C ILE A 397 8.99 15.23 -17.66
N ILE A 398 9.16 13.95 -17.33
CA ILE A 398 10.34 13.18 -17.75
C ILE A 398 10.33 12.93 -19.25
N GLY A 399 9.16 12.68 -19.86
CA GLY A 399 9.03 12.54 -21.31
C GLY A 399 9.44 13.82 -22.04
N SER A 400 8.98 14.99 -21.58
CA SER A 400 9.40 16.29 -22.12
C SER A 400 10.90 16.51 -21.94
N TRP A 401 11.45 16.17 -20.77
CA TRP A 401 12.88 16.31 -20.53
C TRP A 401 13.71 15.37 -21.38
N TYR A 402 13.32 14.10 -21.49
CA TYR A 402 14.05 13.05 -22.20
C TYR A 402 14.15 13.35 -23.70
N PHE A 403 13.00 13.59 -24.36
CA PHE A 403 12.92 13.79 -25.81
C PHE A 403 13.25 15.21 -26.28
N THR A 404 13.81 16.05 -25.41
CA THR A 404 14.37 17.35 -25.81
C THR A 404 15.88 17.23 -25.92
N LYS A 405 16.48 17.49 -27.09
CA LYS A 405 17.94 17.44 -27.26
C LYS A 405 18.64 18.53 -26.43
N GLU A 406 18.18 19.77 -26.56
CA GLU A 406 18.76 20.91 -25.84
C GLU A 406 17.98 21.20 -24.54
N LYS A 407 18.48 20.69 -23.41
CA LYS A 407 17.76 20.73 -22.12
C LYS A 407 17.49 22.15 -21.59
N SER A 408 18.22 23.17 -22.06
CA SER A 408 18.02 24.60 -21.75
C SER A 408 16.68 25.15 -22.25
N THR A 409 16.12 24.55 -23.31
CA THR A 409 14.90 25.02 -23.99
C THR A 409 13.60 24.58 -23.30
N ILE A 410 13.70 23.72 -22.28
CA ILE A 410 12.53 23.15 -21.60
C ILE A 410 11.90 24.21 -20.70
N PHE A 411 10.82 24.83 -21.19
CA PHE A 411 10.05 25.82 -20.43
C PHE A 411 8.90 25.16 -19.65
N ASN A 412 8.99 25.23 -18.32
CA ASN A 412 7.94 24.85 -17.35
C ASN A 412 7.19 23.52 -17.65
N PRO A 413 7.90 22.36 -17.68
CA PRO A 413 7.32 21.07 -18.02
C PRO A 413 6.29 20.59 -16.99
N VAL A 414 6.41 21.06 -15.75
CA VAL A 414 5.47 20.81 -14.64
C VAL A 414 4.09 21.40 -14.98
N SER A 415 4.04 22.70 -15.29
CA SER A 415 2.77 23.37 -15.61
C SER A 415 2.13 22.78 -16.87
N THR A 416 2.93 22.49 -17.90
CA THR A 416 2.44 21.86 -19.14
C THR A 416 1.80 20.50 -18.86
N SER A 417 2.42 19.65 -18.03
CA SER A 417 1.88 18.33 -17.68
C SER A 417 0.58 18.44 -16.87
N ILE A 418 0.50 19.39 -15.92
CA ILE A 418 -0.72 19.67 -15.14
C ILE A 418 -1.85 20.19 -16.06
N LYS A 419 -1.56 21.09 -16.99
CA LYS A 419 -2.58 21.58 -17.95
C LYS A 419 -3.10 20.44 -18.84
N ASN A 420 -2.20 19.57 -19.31
CA ASN A 420 -2.56 18.45 -20.16
C ASN A 420 -3.49 17.45 -19.45
N ILE A 421 -3.22 17.10 -18.19
CA ILE A 421 -4.08 16.17 -17.46
C ILE A 421 -5.46 16.78 -17.21
N LEU A 422 -5.51 18.02 -16.71
CA LEU A 422 -6.75 18.71 -16.37
C LEU A 422 -7.65 18.95 -17.59
N LYS A 423 -7.08 19.25 -18.76
CA LYS A 423 -7.85 19.55 -19.96
C LYS A 423 -8.30 18.30 -20.74
N TYR A 424 -7.46 17.27 -20.81
CA TYR A 424 -7.70 16.17 -21.76
C TYR A 424 -7.82 14.78 -21.12
N HIS A 425 -7.12 14.49 -20.03
CA HIS A 425 -6.91 13.10 -19.60
C HIS A 425 -7.53 12.72 -18.26
N LEU A 426 -8.27 13.62 -17.60
CA LEU A 426 -8.94 13.32 -16.32
C LEU A 426 -9.83 12.07 -16.39
N GLY A 427 -10.69 11.93 -17.40
CA GLY A 427 -11.61 10.79 -17.52
C GLY A 427 -10.89 9.44 -17.60
N THR A 428 -9.81 9.39 -18.39
CA THR A 428 -9.05 8.14 -18.56
C THR A 428 -8.21 7.80 -17.32
N VAL A 429 -7.73 8.81 -16.59
CA VAL A 429 -7.03 8.63 -15.31
C VAL A 429 -7.99 8.18 -14.21
N VAL A 430 -9.21 8.72 -14.16
CA VAL A 430 -10.29 8.25 -13.27
C VAL A 430 -10.61 6.78 -13.54
N ARG A 431 -10.79 6.40 -14.81
CA ARG A 431 -11.05 5.01 -15.21
C ARG A 431 -9.89 4.09 -14.82
N GLY A 432 -8.66 4.52 -15.10
CA GLY A 432 -7.47 3.75 -14.74
C GLY A 432 -7.33 3.58 -13.23
N SER A 433 -7.55 4.64 -12.45
CA SER A 433 -7.34 4.61 -11.00
C SER A 433 -8.37 3.72 -10.30
N LEU A 434 -9.60 3.67 -10.81
CA LEU A 434 -10.62 2.73 -10.35
C LEU A 434 -10.20 1.28 -10.65
N ASN A 435 -9.76 1.00 -11.88
CA ASN A 435 -9.29 -0.33 -12.25
C ASN A 435 -8.10 -0.79 -11.40
N ASN A 436 -7.14 0.10 -11.16
CA ASN A 436 -6.01 -0.18 -10.30
C ASN A 436 -6.45 -0.43 -8.85
N PHE A 437 -7.38 0.37 -8.34
CA PHE A 437 -7.92 0.17 -6.99
C PHE A 437 -8.64 -1.19 -6.84
N LEU A 438 -9.56 -1.51 -7.77
CA LEU A 438 -10.37 -2.74 -7.70
C LEU A 438 -9.55 -4.01 -7.98
N PHE A 439 -8.61 -3.94 -8.93
CA PHE A 439 -8.01 -5.14 -9.50
C PHE A 439 -6.51 -5.30 -9.25
N ARG A 440 -5.80 -4.35 -8.64
CA ARG A 440 -4.35 -4.51 -8.40
C ARG A 440 -4.02 -5.74 -7.56
N PHE A 441 -4.75 -5.99 -6.48
CA PHE A 441 -4.54 -7.17 -5.64
C PHE A 441 -4.92 -8.49 -6.34
N PRO A 442 -6.11 -8.60 -6.99
CA PRO A 442 -6.40 -9.73 -7.87
C PRO A 442 -5.34 -9.98 -8.95
N VAL A 443 -4.86 -8.93 -9.64
CA VAL A 443 -3.81 -9.03 -10.65
C VAL A 443 -2.50 -9.56 -10.07
N PHE A 444 -2.10 -9.08 -8.88
CA PHE A 444 -0.91 -9.58 -8.20
C PHE A 444 -0.99 -11.10 -7.98
N ILE A 445 -2.08 -11.60 -7.41
CA ILE A 445 -2.31 -13.03 -7.18
C ILE A 445 -2.31 -13.81 -8.50
N LEU A 446 -3.08 -13.35 -9.49
CA LEU A 446 -3.21 -14.04 -10.78
C LEU A 446 -1.89 -14.05 -11.56
N SER A 447 -1.07 -13.01 -11.45
CA SER A 447 0.25 -12.95 -12.10
C SER A 447 1.23 -13.97 -11.54
N PHE A 448 1.13 -14.27 -10.24
CA PHE A 448 1.93 -15.32 -9.60
C PHE A 448 1.56 -16.70 -10.15
N PHE A 449 0.26 -17.02 -10.18
CA PHE A 449 -0.23 -18.26 -10.79
C PHE A 449 0.13 -18.36 -12.27
N ASN A 450 -0.02 -17.28 -13.03
CA ASN A 450 0.36 -17.24 -14.44
C ASN A 450 1.84 -17.57 -14.64
N SER A 451 2.72 -16.96 -13.84
CA SER A 451 4.17 -17.21 -13.89
C SER A 451 4.50 -18.67 -13.55
N PHE A 452 3.79 -19.24 -12.57
CA PHE A 452 3.92 -20.65 -12.22
C PHE A 452 3.49 -21.58 -13.37
N PHE A 453 2.34 -21.31 -14.00
CA PHE A 453 1.86 -22.10 -15.15
C PHE A 453 2.81 -22.03 -16.34
N LEU A 454 3.30 -20.83 -16.69
CA LEU A 454 4.24 -20.64 -17.81
C LEU A 454 5.58 -21.36 -17.55
N LYS A 455 6.09 -21.31 -16.32
CA LYS A 455 7.34 -22.00 -15.94
C LYS A 455 7.22 -23.52 -16.02
N HIS A 456 6.04 -24.06 -15.72
CA HIS A 456 5.80 -25.50 -15.64
C HIS A 456 4.92 -26.04 -16.77
N LYS A 457 4.81 -25.35 -17.92
CA LYS A 457 3.84 -25.65 -18.99
C LYS A 457 3.82 -27.07 -19.57
N LYS A 458 4.86 -27.89 -19.32
CA LYS A 458 4.93 -29.31 -19.70
C LYS A 458 4.40 -30.28 -18.63
N ASN A 459 4.14 -29.80 -17.40
CA ASN A 459 3.70 -30.62 -16.27
C ASN A 459 2.17 -30.77 -16.29
N SER A 460 1.68 -32.01 -16.36
CA SER A 460 0.25 -32.34 -16.37
C SER A 460 -0.53 -31.74 -15.20
N CYS A 461 0.08 -31.63 -14.01
CA CYS A 461 -0.56 -31.01 -12.85
C CYS A 461 -0.78 -29.50 -13.06
N SER A 462 0.22 -28.80 -13.62
CA SER A 462 0.10 -27.36 -13.92
C SER A 462 -0.92 -27.07 -15.02
N LEU A 463 -1.01 -27.95 -16.03
CA LEU A 463 -2.03 -27.91 -17.07
C LEU A 463 -3.42 -28.12 -16.46
N CYS A 464 -3.61 -29.15 -15.65
CA CYS A 464 -4.86 -29.41 -14.94
C CYS A 464 -5.30 -28.21 -14.09
N LEU A 465 -4.38 -27.60 -13.33
CA LEU A 465 -4.63 -26.39 -12.54
C LEU A 465 -4.97 -25.16 -13.41
N ALA A 466 -4.34 -25.02 -14.57
CA ALA A 466 -4.66 -23.95 -15.51
C ALA A 466 -6.07 -24.12 -16.10
N TYR A 467 -6.49 -25.36 -16.40
CA TYR A 467 -7.84 -25.68 -16.85
C TYR A 467 -8.89 -25.45 -15.75
N SER A 468 -8.62 -25.86 -14.51
CA SER A 468 -9.56 -25.68 -13.39
C SER A 468 -9.69 -24.21 -12.95
N CYS A 469 -8.63 -23.41 -13.11
CA CYS A 469 -8.63 -21.97 -12.83
C CYS A 469 -9.08 -21.11 -14.04
N CYS A 470 -9.73 -21.70 -15.05
CA CYS A 470 -10.07 -20.99 -16.29
C CYS A 470 -10.92 -19.72 -16.08
N LEU A 471 -11.85 -19.72 -15.11
CA LEU A 471 -12.71 -18.57 -14.81
C LEU A 471 -11.93 -17.34 -14.33
N CYS A 472 -10.83 -17.54 -13.60
CA CYS A 472 -9.99 -16.46 -13.08
C CYS A 472 -8.90 -16.05 -14.09
N MET A 473 -8.39 -17.03 -14.84
CA MET A 473 -7.32 -16.80 -15.83
C MET A 473 -7.85 -16.19 -17.13
N TRP A 474 -9.12 -16.39 -17.48
CA TRP A 474 -9.75 -15.76 -18.64
C TRP A 474 -9.78 -14.22 -18.56
N PRO A 475 -10.34 -13.58 -17.50
CA PRO A 475 -10.31 -12.12 -17.38
C PRO A 475 -8.88 -11.59 -17.20
N TYR A 476 -7.99 -12.38 -16.58
CA TYR A 476 -6.57 -12.05 -16.50
C TYR A 476 -5.93 -11.85 -17.87
N HIS A 477 -6.02 -12.85 -18.74
CA HIS A 477 -5.44 -12.78 -20.08
C HIS A 477 -6.16 -11.81 -21.00
N LYS A 478 -7.46 -11.60 -20.80
CA LYS A 478 -8.28 -10.73 -21.65
C LYS A 478 -8.09 -9.25 -21.35
N PHE A 479 -7.99 -8.85 -20.08
CA PHE A 479 -7.88 -7.44 -19.72
C PHE A 479 -7.11 -7.11 -18.42
N LEU A 480 -7.15 -7.95 -17.38
CA LEU A 480 -6.60 -7.54 -16.07
C LEU A 480 -5.08 -7.41 -16.08
N LYS A 481 -4.35 -8.28 -16.81
CA LYS A 481 -2.87 -8.27 -16.86
C LYS A 481 -2.26 -6.96 -17.36
N TYR A 482 -3.04 -6.16 -18.10
CA TYR A 482 -2.62 -4.86 -18.61
C TYR A 482 -2.71 -3.74 -17.56
N THR A 483 -3.24 -4.02 -16.37
CA THR A 483 -3.35 -3.04 -15.29
C THR A 483 -1.97 -2.83 -14.65
N ASN A 484 -1.34 -1.69 -14.95
CA ASN A 484 -0.03 -1.34 -14.42
C ASN A 484 0.08 0.18 -14.23
N SER A 485 0.75 0.65 -13.18
CA SER A 485 1.03 2.07 -12.93
C SER A 485 1.82 2.72 -14.06
N SER A 486 2.69 1.95 -14.73
CA SER A 486 3.45 2.38 -15.91
C SER A 486 2.55 2.88 -17.05
N SER A 487 1.30 2.43 -17.10
CA SER A 487 0.34 2.82 -18.13
C SER A 487 0.05 4.32 -18.13
N TYR A 488 0.03 4.97 -16.95
CA TYR A 488 -0.19 6.41 -16.84
C TYR A 488 0.97 7.21 -17.41
N ILE A 489 2.19 6.69 -17.26
CA ILE A 489 3.40 7.29 -17.81
C ILE A 489 3.40 7.18 -19.33
N PHE A 490 3.14 5.98 -19.86
CA PHE A 490 3.01 5.79 -21.30
C PHE A 490 1.91 6.67 -21.90
N LEU A 491 0.74 6.70 -21.24
CA LEU A 491 -0.38 7.58 -21.57
C LEU A 491 0.04 9.06 -21.62
N SER A 492 0.84 9.53 -20.67
CA SER A 492 1.28 10.94 -20.65
C SER A 492 2.13 11.33 -21.86
N ILE A 493 2.92 10.40 -22.38
CA ILE A 493 3.81 10.60 -23.53
C ILE A 493 3.03 10.51 -24.84
N PHE A 494 2.23 9.46 -25.04
CA PHE A 494 1.59 9.18 -26.34
C PHE A 494 0.14 9.66 -26.47
N ALA A 495 -0.52 10.04 -25.37
CA ALA A 495 -1.87 10.61 -25.33
C ALA A 495 -3.03 9.71 -25.88
N TYR A 496 -2.85 8.39 -25.95
CA TYR A 496 -3.94 7.44 -26.26
C TYR A 496 -4.89 7.23 -25.08
N PRO A 497 -6.11 6.71 -25.24
CA PRO A 497 -6.95 6.29 -24.11
C PRO A 497 -6.30 5.20 -23.24
N TYR A 498 -6.61 5.16 -21.95
CA TYR A 498 -5.97 4.29 -20.94
C TYR A 498 -5.89 2.82 -21.37
N SER A 499 -6.96 2.23 -21.91
CA SER A 499 -6.97 0.82 -22.33
C SER A 499 -5.99 0.50 -23.48
N ILE A 500 -5.74 1.48 -24.36
CA ILE A 500 -4.77 1.32 -25.47
C ILE A 500 -3.36 1.51 -24.92
N SER A 501 -3.15 2.59 -24.16
CA SER A 501 -1.87 2.89 -23.51
C SER A 501 -1.40 1.76 -22.60
N SER A 502 -2.29 1.16 -21.82
CA SER A 502 -1.94 0.11 -20.86
C SER A 502 -1.48 -1.17 -21.55
N ARG A 503 -2.14 -1.54 -22.65
CA ARG A 503 -1.77 -2.70 -23.46
C ARG A 503 -0.46 -2.48 -24.21
N GLN A 504 -0.29 -1.34 -24.87
CA GLN A 504 0.97 -1.02 -25.55
C GLN A 504 2.14 -0.92 -24.56
N CYS A 505 1.94 -0.29 -23.41
CA CYS A 505 2.94 -0.23 -22.34
C CYS A 505 3.32 -1.62 -21.83
N TYR A 506 2.34 -2.50 -21.63
CA TYR A 506 2.61 -3.89 -21.21
C TYR A 506 3.48 -4.61 -22.24
N TYR A 507 3.14 -4.53 -23.53
CA TYR A 507 3.91 -5.21 -24.56
C TYR A 507 5.32 -4.62 -24.73
N LEU A 508 5.48 -3.29 -24.64
CA LEU A 508 6.80 -2.63 -24.66
C LEU A 508 7.70 -3.14 -23.54
N LEU A 509 7.18 -3.23 -22.30
CA LEU A 509 7.93 -3.73 -21.15
C LEU A 509 8.23 -5.23 -21.26
N SER A 510 7.27 -6.01 -21.75
CA SER A 510 7.41 -7.47 -21.92
C SER A 510 8.47 -7.84 -22.95
N ARG A 511 8.54 -7.14 -24.09
CA ARG A 511 9.60 -7.33 -25.11
C ARG A 511 11.00 -7.04 -24.56
N ASN A 512 11.11 -6.08 -23.63
CA ASN A 512 12.37 -5.61 -23.05
C ASN A 512 12.59 -6.09 -21.61
N GLN A 513 11.98 -7.22 -21.21
CA GLN A 513 11.95 -7.70 -19.83
C GLN A 513 13.34 -7.79 -19.16
N LYS A 514 14.35 -8.30 -19.86
CA LYS A 514 15.71 -8.47 -19.30
C LYS A 514 16.44 -7.15 -19.07
N LYS A 515 16.24 -6.17 -19.96
CA LYS A 515 16.87 -4.86 -19.88
C LYS A 515 16.21 -3.96 -18.82
N ILE A 516 14.90 -4.08 -18.63
CA ILE A 516 14.11 -3.07 -17.89
C ILE A 516 13.23 -3.65 -16.79
N GLU A 517 12.45 -4.69 -17.06
CA GLU A 517 11.46 -5.17 -16.09
C GLU A 517 12.12 -5.74 -14.83
N LYS A 518 13.17 -6.57 -14.98
CA LYS A 518 13.93 -7.12 -13.84
C LYS A 518 14.56 -6.00 -12.97
N PRO A 519 15.31 -5.04 -13.55
CA PRO A 519 15.85 -3.90 -12.81
C PRO A 519 14.78 -3.01 -12.16
N LEU A 520 13.66 -2.74 -12.82
CA LEU A 520 12.56 -1.96 -12.22
C LEU A 520 11.93 -2.70 -11.03
N LYS A 521 11.81 -4.03 -11.08
CA LYS A 521 11.39 -4.83 -9.92
C LYS A 521 12.38 -4.70 -8.77
N ALA A 522 13.68 -4.69 -9.07
CA ALA A 522 14.72 -4.47 -8.08
C ALA A 522 14.63 -3.07 -7.43
N CYS A 523 14.42 -2.01 -8.23
CA CYS A 523 14.17 -0.66 -7.71
C CYS A 523 12.90 -0.62 -6.84
N SER A 524 11.82 -1.29 -7.27
CA SER A 524 10.58 -1.39 -6.50
C SER A 524 10.81 -2.08 -5.15
N PHE A 525 11.68 -3.09 -5.09
CA PHE A 525 12.05 -3.75 -3.83
C PHE A 525 12.82 -2.81 -2.89
N VAL A 526 13.79 -2.03 -3.39
CA VAL A 526 14.48 -1.02 -2.58
C VAL A 526 13.48 -0.02 -1.98
N LEU A 527 12.58 0.49 -2.82
CA LEU A 527 11.55 1.44 -2.38
C LEU A 527 10.52 0.85 -1.42
N LEU A 528 10.24 -0.46 -1.51
CA LEU A 528 9.36 -1.14 -0.56
C LEU A 528 9.90 -1.07 0.88
N ASN A 529 11.21 -1.23 1.07
CA ASN A 529 11.83 -1.13 2.40
C ASN A 529 11.65 0.28 3.00
N ILE A 530 11.77 1.31 2.17
CA ILE A 530 11.51 2.69 2.58
C ILE A 530 10.02 2.90 2.92
N ARG A 531 9.11 2.31 2.13
CA ARG A 531 7.66 2.42 2.39
C ARG A 531 7.30 1.85 3.76
N ILE A 532 7.84 0.68 4.10
CA ILE A 532 7.59 0.02 5.39
C ILE A 532 8.12 0.89 6.54
N CYS A 533 9.34 1.44 6.45
CA CYS A 533 9.88 2.36 7.46
C CYS A 533 8.95 3.55 7.74
N ILE A 534 8.57 4.29 6.69
CA ILE A 534 7.72 5.49 6.82
C ILE A 534 6.35 5.11 7.41
N SER A 535 5.80 3.96 7.02
CA SER A 535 4.48 3.48 7.46
C SER A 535 4.46 3.09 8.94
N PHE A 536 5.48 2.39 9.42
CA PHE A 536 5.51 1.86 10.78
C PHE A 536 6.04 2.84 11.82
N ILE A 537 6.90 3.80 11.48
CA ILE A 537 7.52 4.69 12.47
C ILE A 537 6.50 5.52 13.25
N GLY A 538 5.58 6.21 12.55
CA GLY A 538 4.55 7.03 13.17
C GLY A 538 3.52 6.19 13.94
N MET A 539 3.13 5.05 13.36
CA MET A 539 2.24 4.08 14.01
C MET A 539 2.85 3.61 15.33
N LEU A 540 4.08 3.07 15.31
CA LEU A 540 4.73 2.51 16.48
C LEU A 540 4.93 3.57 17.56
N GLY A 541 5.34 4.78 17.17
CA GLY A 541 5.47 5.90 18.11
C GLY A 541 4.16 6.22 18.82
N CYS A 542 3.06 6.35 18.07
CA CYS A 542 1.72 6.57 18.62
C CYS A 542 1.29 5.44 19.58
N TYR A 543 1.44 4.18 19.15
CA TYR A 543 0.99 3.04 19.93
C TYR A 543 1.81 2.81 21.21
N VAL A 544 3.14 2.98 21.14
CA VAL A 544 4.02 2.96 22.31
C VAL A 544 3.62 4.06 23.28
N TYR A 545 3.44 5.30 22.80
CA TYR A 545 3.08 6.41 23.66
C TYR A 545 1.75 6.16 24.40
N LEU A 546 0.71 5.74 23.69
CA LEU A 546 -0.61 5.47 24.28
C LEU A 546 -0.62 4.27 25.24
N THR A 547 0.31 3.32 25.07
CA THR A 547 0.38 2.12 25.92
C THR A 547 1.13 2.40 27.23
N PHE A 548 2.17 3.23 27.21
CA PHE A 548 3.06 3.43 28.35
C PHE A 548 2.86 4.78 29.08
N SER A 549 2.26 5.78 28.44
CA SER A 549 2.01 7.07 29.08
C SER A 549 0.64 7.07 29.77
N PRO A 550 0.50 7.61 30.99
CA PRO A 550 -0.79 7.63 31.71
C PRO A 550 -1.76 8.70 31.20
N LYS A 551 -1.26 9.67 30.43
CA LYS A 551 -2.04 10.79 29.88
C LYS A 551 -1.61 11.10 28.44
N THR A 552 -2.53 11.64 27.65
CA THR A 552 -2.24 12.28 26.37
C THR A 552 -1.56 13.64 26.56
N LEU A 553 -1.12 14.29 25.48
CA LEU A 553 -0.46 15.60 25.55
C LEU A 553 -1.42 16.69 26.02
N ILE A 554 -2.71 16.55 25.71
CA ILE A 554 -3.79 17.46 26.14
C ILE A 554 -4.31 17.11 27.56
N GLY A 555 -3.90 15.96 28.11
CA GLY A 555 -4.17 15.59 29.51
C GLY A 555 -5.31 14.60 29.73
N PHE A 556 -5.88 14.01 28.67
CA PHE A 556 -6.83 12.90 28.79
C PHE A 556 -6.13 11.66 29.35
N SER A 557 -6.78 10.91 30.24
CA SER A 557 -6.18 9.68 30.76
C SER A 557 -6.19 8.59 29.70
N THR A 558 -5.07 7.88 29.54
CA THR A 558 -5.00 6.74 28.61
C THR A 558 -5.68 5.48 29.15
N ASP A 559 -5.94 5.42 30.47
CA ASP A 559 -6.76 4.39 31.09
C ASP A 559 -8.24 4.52 30.68
N ASP A 560 -8.65 5.70 30.19
CA ASP A 560 -10.01 5.93 29.69
C ASP A 560 -10.23 5.36 28.27
N LEU A 561 -9.17 4.90 27.58
CA LEU A 561 -9.24 4.38 26.21
C LEU A 561 -9.74 2.93 26.18
N SER A 562 -10.69 2.64 25.30
CA SER A 562 -11.22 1.29 25.13
C SER A 562 -10.26 0.37 24.38
N THR A 563 -9.56 0.91 23.39
CA THR A 563 -8.51 0.25 22.61
C THR A 563 -7.43 1.24 22.18
N THR A 564 -6.22 1.04 22.69
CA THR A 564 -5.04 1.84 22.29
C THR A 564 -4.59 1.54 20.86
N LEU A 565 -5.07 0.45 20.24
CA LEU A 565 -4.67 0.03 18.90
C LEU A 565 -5.36 0.85 17.80
N ALA A 566 -6.59 1.30 18.01
CA ALA A 566 -7.36 2.01 16.98
C ALA A 566 -6.70 3.32 16.52
N PRO A 567 -6.24 4.21 17.41
CA PRO A 567 -5.45 5.38 17.01
C PRO A 567 -4.16 5.01 16.26
N GLY A 568 -3.49 3.93 16.66
CA GLY A 568 -2.31 3.42 15.96
C GLY A 568 -2.59 2.96 14.53
N ILE A 569 -3.69 2.23 14.30
CA ILE A 569 -4.13 1.82 12.96
C ILE A 569 -4.47 3.04 12.10
N PHE A 570 -5.13 4.04 12.69
CA PHE A 570 -5.44 5.29 12.00
C PHE A 570 -4.18 6.00 11.50
N VAL A 571 -3.19 6.18 12.38
CA VAL A 571 -1.88 6.73 12.01
C VAL A 571 -1.23 5.89 10.92
N MET A 572 -1.29 4.56 11.02
CA MET A 572 -0.72 3.66 10.01
C MET A 572 -1.30 3.90 8.61
N VAL A 573 -2.63 4.06 8.48
CA VAL A 573 -3.26 4.32 7.17
C VAL A 573 -2.76 5.63 6.57
N ALA A 574 -2.67 6.70 7.37
CA ALA A 574 -2.12 7.98 6.92
C ALA A 574 -0.64 7.86 6.52
N CYS A 575 0.17 7.16 7.32
CA CYS A 575 1.59 6.96 7.05
C CYS A 575 1.86 6.06 5.83
N ILE A 576 1.02 5.05 5.58
CA ILE A 576 1.05 4.24 4.35
C ILE A 576 0.81 5.12 3.13
N TYR A 577 -0.17 6.03 3.21
CA TYR A 577 -0.42 6.96 2.13
C TYR A 577 0.77 7.90 1.87
N LEU A 578 1.34 8.49 2.92
CA LEU A 578 2.55 9.33 2.83
C LEU A 578 3.71 8.58 2.16
N ALA A 579 3.96 7.35 2.63
CA ALA A 579 4.98 6.46 2.08
C ALA A 579 4.74 6.16 0.59
N GLU A 580 3.50 5.85 0.20
CA GLU A 580 3.15 5.53 -1.18
C GLU A 580 3.33 6.74 -2.09
N VAL A 581 2.94 7.95 -1.67
CA VAL A 581 3.13 9.16 -2.48
C VAL A 581 4.61 9.40 -2.77
N VAL A 582 5.45 9.40 -1.73
CA VAL A 582 6.88 9.68 -1.89
C VAL A 582 7.56 8.63 -2.78
N CYS A 583 7.34 7.35 -2.47
CA CYS A 583 7.99 6.28 -3.21
C CYS A 583 7.40 6.08 -4.61
N SER A 584 6.10 6.32 -4.85
CA SER A 584 5.51 6.21 -6.18
C SER A 584 5.99 7.31 -7.11
N ASN A 585 6.15 8.55 -6.62
CA ASN A 585 6.70 9.63 -7.43
C ASN A 585 8.13 9.35 -7.89
N TYR A 586 8.97 8.89 -6.96
CA TYR A 586 10.33 8.51 -7.29
C TYR A 586 10.37 7.33 -8.26
N PHE A 587 9.54 6.31 -8.02
CA PHE A 587 9.44 5.18 -8.94
C PHE A 587 8.92 5.57 -10.32
N ALA A 588 8.00 6.53 -10.41
CA ALA A 588 7.48 7.04 -11.68
C ALA A 588 8.57 7.71 -12.53
N ILE A 589 9.55 8.37 -11.91
CA ILE A 589 10.71 8.92 -12.62
C ILE A 589 11.53 7.79 -13.26
N LEU A 590 11.83 6.73 -12.51
CA LEU A 590 12.56 5.56 -13.01
C LEU A 590 11.79 4.85 -14.13
N GLN A 591 10.49 4.64 -13.93
CA GLN A 591 9.61 4.04 -14.93
C GLN A 591 9.54 4.90 -16.21
N ALA A 592 9.48 6.23 -16.07
CA ALA A 592 9.44 7.13 -17.22
C ALA A 592 10.75 7.13 -18.01
N LEU A 593 11.90 7.15 -17.35
CA LEU A 593 13.19 7.02 -18.01
C LEU A 593 13.30 5.70 -18.77
N ALA A 594 12.89 4.60 -18.14
CA ALA A 594 12.89 3.28 -18.75
C ALA A 594 11.95 3.18 -19.97
N ILE A 595 10.72 3.69 -19.85
CA ILE A 595 9.73 3.69 -20.95
C ILE A 595 10.22 4.59 -22.10
N CYS A 596 10.74 5.77 -21.80
CA CYS A 596 11.28 6.66 -22.83
C CYS A 596 12.47 6.01 -23.55
N GLY A 597 13.39 5.38 -22.82
CA GLY A 597 14.54 4.69 -23.41
C GLY A 597 14.16 3.54 -24.32
N MET A 598 13.21 2.69 -23.92
CA MET A 598 12.76 1.59 -24.78
C MET A 598 11.95 2.07 -25.97
N ALA A 599 11.16 3.12 -25.78
CA ALA A 599 10.43 3.73 -26.89
C ALA A 599 11.41 4.37 -27.89
N ASP A 600 12.47 5.03 -27.42
CA ASP A 600 13.54 5.59 -28.26
C ASP A 600 14.28 4.50 -29.04
N GLU A 601 14.60 3.36 -28.40
CA GLU A 601 15.21 2.19 -29.06
C GLU A 601 14.31 1.58 -30.14
N GLU A 602 12.99 1.51 -29.93
CA GLU A 602 12.05 0.97 -30.94
C GLU A 602 11.76 1.97 -32.07
N MET A 603 11.69 3.26 -31.76
CA MET A 603 11.28 4.29 -32.71
C MET A 603 12.40 4.79 -33.62
N PHE A 604 13.67 4.80 -33.15
CA PHE A 604 14.77 5.48 -33.83
C PHE A 604 16.04 4.64 -33.98
N THR A 605 16.75 4.87 -35.09
CA THR A 605 18.10 4.33 -35.33
C THR A 605 19.14 5.09 -34.51
N ALA A 606 20.33 4.49 -34.30
CA ALA A 606 21.34 4.99 -33.35
C ALA A 606 21.65 6.50 -33.47
N GLU A 607 21.79 7.03 -34.68
CA GLU A 607 22.11 8.45 -34.92
C GLU A 607 20.94 9.41 -34.60
N GLN A 608 19.71 8.92 -34.60
CA GLN A 608 18.50 9.70 -34.37
C GLN A 608 18.02 9.67 -32.91
N ARG A 609 18.62 8.82 -32.07
CA ARG A 609 18.21 8.61 -30.68
C ARG A 609 18.34 9.87 -29.83
N PHE A 610 17.44 10.01 -28.87
CA PHE A 610 17.49 11.04 -27.84
C PHE A 610 18.27 10.58 -26.60
N MET A 611 18.47 9.27 -26.45
CA MET A 611 19.27 8.68 -25.39
C MET A 611 20.73 9.12 -25.45
N LYS A 612 21.27 9.57 -24.32
CA LYS A 612 22.72 9.83 -24.18
C LYS A 612 23.51 8.53 -24.05
N ASP A 613 24.78 8.55 -24.45
CA ASP A 613 25.67 7.39 -24.37
C ASP A 613 25.80 6.83 -22.95
N ASP A 614 25.94 7.70 -21.94
CA ASP A 614 26.00 7.29 -20.53
C ASP A 614 24.75 6.50 -20.09
N MET A 615 23.56 6.90 -20.59
CA MET A 615 22.31 6.20 -20.30
C MET A 615 22.25 4.86 -21.02
N HIS A 616 22.69 4.80 -22.29
CA HIS A 616 22.78 3.56 -23.05
C HIS A 616 23.72 2.56 -22.37
N VAL A 617 24.91 3.01 -21.95
CA VAL A 617 25.89 2.18 -21.21
C VAL A 617 25.29 1.71 -19.88
N ALA A 618 24.56 2.56 -19.17
CA ALA A 618 23.89 2.16 -17.93
C ALA A 618 22.79 1.10 -18.17
N PHE A 619 21.97 1.24 -19.22
CA PHE A 619 20.97 0.21 -19.55
C PHE A 619 21.62 -1.12 -19.98
N GLU A 620 22.71 -1.06 -20.74
CA GLU A 620 23.40 -2.27 -21.21
C GLU A 620 24.18 -2.96 -20.07
N SER A 621 24.86 -2.20 -19.21
CA SER A 621 25.54 -2.75 -18.02
C SER A 621 24.57 -3.46 -17.09
N VAL A 622 23.38 -2.89 -16.89
CA VAL A 622 22.28 -3.52 -16.14
C VAL A 622 21.82 -4.82 -16.80
N ALA A 623 21.71 -4.87 -18.13
CA ALA A 623 21.35 -6.09 -18.85
C ALA A 623 22.42 -7.18 -18.74
N VAL A 624 23.70 -6.81 -18.80
CA VAL A 624 24.84 -7.72 -18.63
C VAL A 624 24.92 -8.26 -17.20
N GLU A 625 24.76 -7.40 -16.19
CA GLU A 625 24.80 -7.79 -14.79
C GLU A 625 23.64 -8.73 -14.44
N THR A 626 22.44 -8.44 -14.95
CA THR A 626 21.27 -9.31 -14.81
C THR A 626 21.53 -10.70 -15.41
N LYS A 627 22.16 -10.77 -16.60
CA LYS A 627 22.57 -12.04 -17.21
C LYS A 627 23.59 -12.77 -16.34
N ARG A 628 24.63 -12.08 -15.85
CA ARG A 628 25.67 -12.67 -14.98
C ARG A 628 25.07 -13.30 -13.72
N LEU A 629 24.13 -12.60 -13.08
CA LEU A 629 23.44 -13.09 -11.88
C LEU A 629 22.56 -14.31 -12.18
N ASP A 630 21.87 -14.34 -13.32
CA ASP A 630 21.10 -15.51 -13.76
C ASP A 630 22.01 -16.74 -13.98
N TYR A 631 23.18 -16.56 -14.62
CA TYR A 631 24.13 -17.65 -14.86
C TYR A 631 24.68 -18.25 -13.57
N GLN A 632 25.06 -17.42 -12.59
CA GLN A 632 25.56 -17.91 -11.29
C GLN A 632 24.50 -18.71 -10.51
N VAL A 633 23.21 -18.37 -10.65
CA VAL A 633 22.12 -19.14 -10.00
C VAL A 633 21.96 -20.51 -10.65
N ILE A 634 22.06 -20.59 -11.99
CA ILE A 634 21.96 -21.85 -12.72
C ILE A 634 23.12 -22.80 -12.36
N GLU A 635 24.31 -22.25 -12.16
CA GLU A 635 25.51 -23.03 -11.81
C GLU A 635 25.41 -23.65 -10.40
N VAL A 636 24.81 -22.94 -9.44
CA VAL A 636 24.57 -23.44 -8.07
C VAL A 636 23.45 -24.48 -8.01
N GLN A 637 22.51 -24.46 -8.97
CA GLN A 637 21.36 -25.40 -9.00
C GLN A 637 21.63 -26.72 -9.74
N ARG A 638 22.77 -26.89 -10.42
CA ARG A 638 23.13 -28.17 -11.04
C ARG A 638 23.83 -29.07 -10.01
N PRO A 639 23.23 -30.17 -9.54
CA PRO A 639 23.95 -31.14 -8.74
C PRO A 639 24.87 -31.95 -9.66
N GLY A 640 26.17 -31.91 -9.40
CA GLY A 640 27.12 -32.86 -9.98
C GLY A 640 27.55 -32.59 -11.42
N ARG A 641 28.40 -31.58 -11.63
CA ARG A 641 29.55 -31.67 -12.55
C ARG A 641 30.52 -30.53 -12.25
N SER A 642 31.49 -30.81 -11.38
CA SER A 642 32.76 -30.08 -11.38
C SER A 642 33.38 -30.31 -12.76
N ASN A 643 33.38 -29.27 -13.59
CA ASN A 643 34.38 -29.09 -14.62
C ASN A 643 34.55 -27.58 -14.84
N ARG A 644 35.78 -27.11 -14.58
CA ARG A 644 36.24 -25.75 -14.82
C ARG A 644 35.85 -25.31 -16.23
N VAL A 645 34.85 -24.46 -16.34
CA VAL A 645 34.78 -23.48 -17.43
C VAL A 645 35.20 -22.17 -16.78
N GLN A 646 36.45 -21.77 -16.99
CA GLN A 646 36.86 -20.40 -16.71
C GLN A 646 35.95 -19.50 -17.55
N ALA A 647 35.06 -18.77 -16.89
CA ALA A 647 34.40 -17.63 -17.50
C ALA A 647 35.52 -16.67 -17.93
N ASN A 648 35.76 -16.56 -19.23
CA ASN A 648 36.67 -15.56 -19.76
C ASN A 648 36.15 -14.18 -19.30
N LEU A 649 36.88 -13.57 -18.39
CA LEU A 649 36.69 -12.20 -17.95
C LEU A 649 36.96 -11.29 -19.15
N VAL A 650 35.96 -10.52 -19.58
CA VAL A 650 36.19 -9.37 -20.45
C VAL A 650 36.76 -8.28 -19.54
N GLU A 651 38.08 -8.13 -19.53
CA GLU A 651 38.75 -7.02 -18.86
C GLU A 651 38.70 -5.77 -19.75
N PHE A 652 38.11 -4.71 -19.21
CA PHE A 652 38.14 -3.37 -19.76
C PHE A 652 39.32 -2.62 -19.12
N ASP A 653 40.00 -1.78 -19.91
CA ASP A 653 41.02 -0.87 -19.35
C ASP A 653 40.39 0.31 -18.61
N GLU A 654 41.21 1.16 -17.97
CA GLU A 654 40.75 2.36 -17.23
C GLU A 654 39.97 3.37 -18.09
N ASN A 655 39.95 3.19 -19.42
CA ASN A 655 39.22 4.00 -20.39
C ASN A 655 38.08 3.22 -21.08
N PHE A 656 37.66 2.08 -20.54
CA PHE A 656 36.55 1.24 -21.04
C PHE A 656 36.71 0.63 -22.45
N ASN A 657 37.95 0.48 -22.96
CA ASN A 657 38.19 -0.27 -24.20
C ASN A 657 38.34 -1.78 -23.97
N LEU A 658 37.83 -2.59 -24.90
CA LEU A 658 37.98 -4.06 -24.88
C LEU A 658 39.44 -4.45 -25.17
N LYS A 659 40.09 -5.16 -24.24
CA LYS A 659 41.42 -5.76 -24.50
C LYS A 659 41.29 -6.99 -25.42
N PRO A 660 42.11 -7.14 -26.48
CA PRO A 660 42.10 -8.32 -27.32
C PRO A 660 42.69 -9.55 -26.58
N THR A 661 41.93 -10.64 -26.54
CA THR A 661 42.34 -11.93 -25.94
C THR A 661 43.40 -12.65 -26.80
N PRO A 662 44.43 -13.27 -26.21
CA PRO A 662 45.44 -14.02 -26.96
C PRO A 662 44.89 -15.39 -27.43
N SER A 663 45.23 -15.78 -28.66
CA SER A 663 44.81 -17.05 -29.28
C SER A 663 45.53 -18.24 -28.67
N ILE A 664 44.78 -19.21 -28.11
CA ILE A 664 45.34 -20.46 -27.57
C ILE A 664 45.26 -21.57 -28.63
N LYS A 665 46.42 -22.16 -28.94
CA LYS A 665 46.60 -23.36 -29.78
C LYS A 665 46.09 -24.61 -29.05
N TYR A 666 45.25 -25.41 -29.71
CA TYR A 666 44.86 -26.74 -29.22
C TYR A 666 45.99 -27.76 -29.45
N ARG A 667 46.36 -28.51 -28.42
CA ARG A 667 47.24 -29.70 -28.50
C ARG A 667 46.36 -30.95 -28.35
N SER A 668 46.19 -31.72 -29.43
CA SER A 668 45.44 -32.98 -29.39
C SER A 668 46.32 -34.13 -28.88
N LYS A 669 45.72 -35.06 -28.12
CA LYS A 669 46.38 -36.24 -27.56
C LYS A 669 46.11 -37.42 -28.51
N LYS A 670 47.18 -38.06 -28.97
CA LYS A 670 47.19 -39.31 -29.76
C LYS A 670 46.48 -40.44 -29.00
N ASP A 671 45.70 -41.24 -29.73
CA ASP A 671 45.82 -42.70 -29.73
C ASP A 671 45.56 -43.23 -31.16
N THR A 672 46.29 -44.29 -31.48
CA THR A 672 46.56 -44.92 -32.76
C THR A 672 45.36 -45.65 -33.36
N ASN A 673 45.14 -45.53 -34.67
CA ASN A 673 45.17 -46.66 -35.63
C ASN A 673 44.86 -46.20 -37.06
N ASP A 674 45.64 -46.76 -37.97
CA ASP A 674 45.32 -47.12 -39.35
C ASP A 674 45.19 -46.06 -40.47
N LEU A 675 46.16 -46.19 -41.39
CA LEU A 675 46.02 -46.24 -42.86
C LEU A 675 45.77 -44.93 -43.64
N GLU A 676 46.89 -44.47 -44.20
CA GLU A 676 47.11 -44.29 -45.65
C GLU A 676 46.51 -43.08 -46.44
N ILE A 677 47.47 -42.38 -47.09
CA ILE A 677 47.48 -41.92 -48.50
C ILE A 677 47.24 -40.42 -48.82
N LYS A 678 48.38 -39.80 -49.15
CA LYS A 678 48.75 -38.88 -50.26
C LYS A 678 48.41 -37.39 -50.24
N ASP A 679 49.53 -36.66 -50.17
CA ASP A 679 49.90 -35.34 -50.68
C ASP A 679 49.21 -34.87 -51.98
N TYR A 680 48.93 -33.57 -52.05
CA TYR A 680 49.19 -32.74 -53.23
C TYR A 680 49.30 -31.25 -52.83
N GLU A 681 50.51 -30.70 -52.93
CA GLU A 681 50.79 -29.25 -53.01
C GLU A 681 50.45 -28.74 -54.43
N PRO A 682 50.15 -27.43 -54.62
CA PRO A 682 51.21 -26.55 -55.14
C PRO A 682 51.16 -25.06 -54.71
N THR A 683 52.33 -24.56 -54.29
CA THR A 683 53.05 -23.33 -54.72
C THR A 683 52.36 -21.96 -54.90
N SER A 684 52.83 -21.01 -54.08
CA SER A 684 53.38 -19.66 -54.38
C SER A 684 52.81 -18.77 -55.51
N HIS A 685 52.48 -17.50 -55.18
CA HIS A 685 53.26 -16.36 -55.68
C HIS A 685 53.00 -15.03 -54.92
N SER A 686 54.11 -14.35 -54.68
CA SER A 686 54.30 -12.96 -54.26
C SER A 686 53.73 -11.91 -55.23
N GLN A 687 53.33 -10.73 -54.75
CA GLN A 687 54.07 -9.48 -55.00
C GLN A 687 53.45 -8.24 -54.34
N SER A 688 54.36 -7.34 -53.99
CA SER A 688 54.18 -6.12 -53.23
C SER A 688 54.03 -4.87 -54.11
N LYS A 689 53.48 -3.83 -53.49
CA LYS A 689 53.95 -2.42 -53.47
C LYS A 689 53.51 -1.42 -54.56
N ARG A 690 53.18 -0.24 -54.00
CA ARG A 690 53.21 1.17 -54.47
C ARG A 690 51.81 1.72 -54.81
N LYS A 691 51.42 2.90 -54.34
CA LYS A 691 52.13 3.96 -53.61
C LYS A 691 51.10 4.81 -52.86
#